data_AF-A0A7S2PIL3-F1
#
_entry.id   AF-A0A7S2PIL3-F1
#
_cell.length_a   1.000
_cell.length_b   1.000
_cell.length_c   1.000
_cell.angle_alpha   90.00
_cell.angle_beta   90.00
_cell.angle_gamma   90.00
#
_symmetry.space_group_name_H-M   'P 1'
#
loop_
_entity.id
_entity.type
_entity.pdbx_description
1 polymer ?
#
loop_
_entity_poly.entity_id
_entity_poly.type
_entity_poly.pdbx_seq_one_letter_code
_entity_poly.pdbx_strand_id
1 'polypeptide(L)'
;AAQNPGSSRVLRLEVPVLALGPSTALAFDWLEAQAGELPRVLFANRAGDLILAGAGAAHIREEVVDGIGASPLTPDRPPCPVPELAACTHGRIRYIGGMRFDAADPRARAAGAEWEPFGRACWVLPRVELVVAEAERAPPRIAHGTESTYDGSETVSSCPSTPSSAAEGDSSWRLAPGAALAVQMRWRATECAADGNAAWAAELRRALAALDRVKPIGTRVRYMGHMVSRSEQVPQEDFEAKVRDALKAFESGLLRKVVLARHVLLDLSKRIDPVVLMRHVAGHVHKRHYLFLLERTPDAAFVSLTPERLCRVHGAEIWTEAVAGTWPIADFKRLGEAALLASSEKHSGEHQVVADYIRNLLDSVSQDIKVCDTHILKLRDLVHIKQSYHAIARLSGASGKDDQRISPLALTQFFCEHMSPTPAVGGIPLDLARDFIRESEDWDRGLYAAPCGILSSHGSELVVAIRSCLVRRGSELHVYGGAGMVPGSNPAEEFAEISLKMRQFTEAFPEAPSVPRGLDIATLAALPNINTLWATLVVEECVRLGVKSFVICAGSRSTPLVVAVARHPHASAVVDHDERGGAFFALGWAKATRAPVAIIVTSGTAVANLLPGVVEAAQSHVPLLLLTADRPSELRDTGANQTITQPGIFGAHVRWAKDMPCPTTEVPAHALLSDVDLAVAHASGALADHPGPVHLNFAFRENLAPDKGAVRGCPERSSAWDSAYAGTSQVCRWLRDPTPWSNYVPPSRVVGPGPVLGELVAASQNNARVVLLAGSLGSTGDALLVEDIAQRLGAAVFADITSGLRQRACTVHYADQLLHCPLLAGDLLQVDVLIHVGGPLCSARLNGFAKSAAANMHVRVAQAPGRYDQDHMATHHMPCTLQALAEALTEAGLPLRQAPPPFWKRLSDAAAEALEPYLMQSQDFTEPFVAHAVSRLLRPGGHLQISSSMPIRDLDFFARPYADGFSPPVPPMANRGASGIDGVISTAAGFCRGAEEATTLIIGDVSAIHDLNALQQLSGPDAPPLTIVLVNNGGGGIFDFLPIAQHTDVLRKFFSEPHEVNFGAACEAFGVPYTLCQTASEFEAAYGRSQWRDAIGPRVI
;
A
#
# COMPACT_ATOMS: atom_id res chain seq x y z
N ALA A 1 -27.42 -23.79 -34.67
CA ALA A 1 -27.39 -22.31 -34.60
C ALA A 1 -28.50 -21.61 -35.43
N ALA A 2 -29.65 -22.24 -35.69
CA ALA A 2 -30.65 -21.75 -36.65
C ALA A 2 -32.10 -21.70 -36.12
N GLN A 3 -32.36 -21.29 -34.86
CA GLN A 3 -33.72 -21.29 -34.32
C GLN A 3 -34.22 -19.98 -33.70
N ASN A 4 -33.41 -18.91 -33.58
CA ASN A 4 -33.93 -17.62 -33.11
C ASN A 4 -33.11 -16.42 -33.65
N PRO A 5 -33.56 -15.75 -34.72
CA PRO A 5 -32.82 -14.67 -35.39
C PRO A 5 -32.61 -13.41 -34.52
N GLY A 6 -33.40 -13.22 -33.46
CA GLY A 6 -33.35 -12.03 -32.59
C GLY A 6 -32.46 -12.13 -31.35
N SER A 7 -31.87 -13.29 -31.04
CA SER A 7 -31.12 -13.47 -29.79
C SER A 7 -29.70 -12.89 -29.86
N SER A 8 -29.32 -12.11 -28.83
CA SER A 8 -27.93 -11.70 -28.62
C SER A 8 -27.09 -12.90 -28.24
N ARG A 9 -25.92 -13.05 -28.87
CA ARG A 9 -24.95 -14.11 -28.54
C ARG A 9 -23.75 -13.49 -27.84
N VAL A 10 -23.26 -14.20 -26.82
CA VAL A 10 -22.05 -13.82 -26.09
C VAL A 10 -21.06 -14.96 -26.18
N LEU A 11 -19.85 -14.68 -26.66
CA LEU A 11 -18.71 -15.59 -26.60
C LEU A 11 -17.80 -15.12 -25.46
N ARG A 12 -17.40 -16.05 -24.60
CA ARG A 12 -16.45 -15.81 -23.52
C ARG A 12 -15.24 -16.73 -23.73
N LEU A 13 -14.07 -16.12 -23.85
CA LEU A 13 -12.79 -16.81 -23.97
C LEU A 13 -12.04 -16.62 -22.66
N GLU A 14 -11.80 -17.70 -21.93
CA GLU A 14 -11.09 -17.66 -20.66
C GLU A 14 -9.68 -18.18 -20.86
N VAL A 15 -8.69 -17.39 -20.43
CA VAL A 15 -7.30 -17.78 -20.38
C VAL A 15 -6.91 -17.84 -18.89
N PRO A 16 -6.43 -18.98 -18.39
CA PRO A 16 -5.89 -19.06 -17.04
C PRO A 16 -4.75 -18.07 -16.89
N VAL A 17 -4.75 -17.30 -15.79
CA VAL A 17 -3.68 -16.34 -15.53
C VAL A 17 -2.83 -16.76 -14.34
N LEU A 18 -1.55 -16.42 -14.44
CA LEU A 18 -0.53 -16.74 -13.46
C LEU A 18 -0.33 -15.48 -12.63
N ALA A 19 -0.72 -15.55 -11.37
CA ALA A 19 -0.82 -14.39 -10.49
C ALA A 19 -0.06 -14.62 -9.18
N LEU A 20 0.50 -13.54 -8.65
CA LEU A 20 1.37 -13.51 -7.49
C LEU A 20 0.68 -12.71 -6.37
N GLY A 21 0.55 -13.28 -5.18
CA GLY A 21 0.00 -12.60 -4.00
C GLY A 21 -1.48 -12.88 -3.71
N PRO A 22 -2.04 -12.29 -2.64
CA PRO A 22 -3.44 -12.48 -2.25
C PRO A 22 -4.40 -11.95 -3.33
N SER A 23 -5.46 -12.72 -3.61
CA SER A 23 -6.43 -12.54 -4.70
C SER A 23 -7.00 -11.12 -4.84
N THR A 24 -7.19 -10.40 -3.73
CA THR A 24 -7.73 -9.03 -3.74
C THR A 24 -6.72 -7.97 -4.15
N ALA A 25 -5.45 -8.12 -3.77
CA ALA A 25 -4.40 -7.18 -4.16
C ALA A 25 -4.24 -7.19 -5.68
N LEU A 26 -4.22 -8.38 -6.28
CA LEU A 26 -4.18 -8.58 -7.73
C LEU A 26 -5.30 -7.84 -8.46
N ALA A 27 -6.54 -7.92 -7.97
CA ALA A 27 -7.69 -7.28 -8.60
C ALA A 27 -7.60 -5.74 -8.56
N PHE A 28 -7.14 -5.17 -7.44
CA PHE A 28 -6.92 -3.73 -7.33
C PHE A 28 -5.75 -3.27 -8.21
N ASP A 29 -4.62 -4.00 -8.18
CA ASP A 29 -3.43 -3.68 -8.98
C ASP A 29 -3.76 -3.72 -10.48
N TRP A 30 -4.55 -4.71 -10.88
CA TRP A 30 -5.03 -4.84 -12.26
C TRP A 30 -5.96 -3.68 -12.65
N LEU A 31 -6.96 -3.34 -11.84
CA LEU A 31 -7.90 -2.25 -12.15
C LEU A 31 -7.24 -0.85 -12.12
N GLU A 32 -6.24 -0.63 -11.26
CA GLU A 32 -5.47 0.61 -11.23
C GLU A 32 -4.63 0.79 -12.49
N ALA A 33 -4.03 -0.29 -12.99
CA ALA A 33 -3.33 -0.25 -14.28
C ALA A 33 -4.27 0.15 -15.43
N GLN A 34 -5.58 -0.12 -15.32
CA GLN A 34 -6.59 0.21 -16.34
C GLN A 34 -7.16 1.64 -16.26
N ALA A 35 -6.59 2.52 -15.42
CA ALA A 35 -7.14 3.85 -15.19
C ALA A 35 -7.21 4.73 -16.47
N GLY A 36 -8.32 5.46 -16.62
CA GLY A 36 -8.44 6.63 -17.51
C GLY A 36 -9.02 6.42 -18.90
N GLU A 37 -9.31 5.19 -19.32
CA GLU A 37 -9.76 4.92 -20.71
C GLU A 37 -10.95 3.97 -20.85
N LEU A 38 -11.21 3.12 -19.85
CA LEU A 38 -12.26 2.09 -19.90
C LEU A 38 -13.16 2.16 -18.66
N PRO A 39 -14.47 1.89 -18.78
CA PRO A 39 -15.32 1.60 -17.63
C PRO A 39 -14.72 0.49 -16.77
N ARG A 40 -14.82 0.61 -15.43
CA ARG A 40 -14.29 -0.37 -14.48
C ARG A 40 -15.38 -0.85 -13.54
N VAL A 41 -15.39 -2.14 -13.24
CA VAL A 41 -16.31 -2.75 -12.28
C VAL A 41 -15.55 -3.65 -11.34
N LEU A 42 -16.01 -3.74 -10.09
CA LEU A 42 -15.46 -4.66 -9.10
C LEU A 42 -16.60 -5.24 -8.27
N PHE A 43 -16.58 -6.55 -8.07
CA PHE A 43 -17.35 -7.21 -7.03
C PHE A 43 -16.43 -8.18 -6.28
N ALA A 44 -16.35 -8.05 -4.97
CA ALA A 44 -15.65 -9.01 -4.12
C ALA A 44 -16.52 -9.38 -2.92
N ASN A 45 -16.59 -10.67 -2.61
CA ASN A 45 -17.35 -11.13 -1.46
C ASN A 45 -16.55 -11.03 -0.15
N ARG A 46 -17.21 -11.21 1.00
CA ARG A 46 -16.56 -11.06 2.32
C ARG A 46 -15.44 -12.09 2.59
N ALA A 47 -15.52 -13.28 2.02
CA ALA A 47 -14.53 -14.33 2.25
C ALA A 47 -13.24 -14.08 1.45
N GLY A 48 -13.30 -13.25 0.40
CA GLY A 48 -12.19 -13.01 -0.52
C GLY A 48 -11.91 -14.19 -1.46
N ASP A 49 -12.80 -15.18 -1.48
CA ASP A 49 -12.73 -16.38 -2.32
C ASP A 49 -13.43 -16.18 -3.67
N LEU A 50 -14.19 -15.10 -3.86
CA LEU A 50 -14.70 -14.66 -5.15
C LEU A 50 -14.46 -13.16 -5.36
N ILE A 51 -13.63 -12.85 -6.35
CA ILE A 51 -13.32 -11.49 -6.77
C ILE A 51 -13.46 -11.40 -8.29
N LEU A 52 -14.20 -10.39 -8.75
CA LEU A 52 -14.52 -10.14 -10.14
C LEU A 52 -14.16 -8.70 -10.46
N ALA A 53 -13.08 -8.49 -11.19
CA ALA A 53 -12.63 -7.19 -11.65
C ALA A 53 -12.83 -7.08 -13.17
N GLY A 54 -13.52 -6.05 -13.64
CA GLY A 54 -13.83 -5.86 -15.04
C GLY A 54 -13.30 -4.54 -15.59
N ALA A 55 -12.78 -4.57 -16.82
CA ALA A 55 -12.36 -3.41 -17.59
C ALA A 55 -13.03 -3.41 -18.97
N GLY A 56 -13.54 -2.25 -19.36
CA GLY A 56 -14.33 -2.07 -20.58
C GLY A 56 -15.72 -2.69 -20.48
N ALA A 57 -16.60 -2.36 -21.41
CA ALA A 57 -17.95 -2.94 -21.46
C ALA A 57 -18.20 -3.65 -22.80
N ALA A 58 -18.54 -4.94 -22.72
CA ALA A 58 -19.13 -5.73 -23.80
C ALA A 58 -20.56 -5.33 -24.10
N HIS A 59 -21.27 -4.98 -23.03
CA HIS A 59 -22.62 -4.47 -23.08
C HIS A 59 -22.83 -3.63 -21.82
N ILE A 60 -23.46 -2.48 -22.00
CA ILE A 60 -24.05 -1.74 -20.89
C ILE A 60 -25.56 -1.79 -21.16
N ARG A 61 -26.32 -2.41 -20.26
CA ARG A 61 -27.78 -2.37 -20.32
C ARG A 61 -28.25 -1.30 -19.35
N GLU A 62 -28.88 -0.28 -19.91
CA GLU A 62 -29.54 0.79 -19.17
C GLU A 62 -31.02 0.72 -19.52
N GLU A 63 -31.84 0.53 -18.51
CA GLU A 63 -33.29 0.52 -18.70
C GLU A 63 -33.90 1.61 -17.86
N VAL A 64 -34.77 2.40 -18.49
CA VAL A 64 -35.71 3.25 -17.78
C VAL A 64 -36.88 2.36 -17.42
N VAL A 65 -37.17 2.18 -16.14
CA VAL A 65 -38.45 1.61 -15.76
C VAL A 65 -39.48 2.74 -15.65
N ASP A 66 -39.80 3.37 -16.78
CA ASP A 66 -40.87 4.38 -16.87
C ASP A 66 -42.00 3.78 -17.72
N GLY A 67 -43.15 3.54 -17.10
CA GLY A 67 -44.37 3.18 -17.83
C GLY A 67 -45.33 2.29 -17.05
N ILE A 68 -46.30 2.94 -16.42
CA ILE A 68 -47.63 2.40 -16.11
C ILE A 68 -48.14 1.64 -17.36
N GLY A 69 -48.24 0.32 -17.27
CA GLY A 69 -48.54 -0.54 -18.42
C GLY A 69 -48.79 -1.99 -18.05
N ALA A 70 -49.84 -2.22 -17.24
CA ALA A 70 -50.61 -3.45 -17.09
C ALA A 70 -49.86 -4.80 -17.29
N SER A 71 -49.21 -5.29 -16.23
CA SER A 71 -49.19 -6.73 -15.93
C SER A 71 -50.19 -6.99 -14.80
N PRO A 72 -51.07 -8.03 -14.87
CA PRO A 72 -52.25 -8.13 -14.00
C PRO A 72 -51.97 -8.44 -12.52
N LEU A 73 -50.71 -8.48 -12.08
CA LEU A 73 -50.36 -9.03 -10.77
C LEU A 73 -49.70 -8.06 -9.77
N THR A 74 -49.37 -6.80 -10.12
CA THR A 74 -49.10 -5.71 -9.15
C THR A 74 -48.86 -4.37 -9.89
N PRO A 75 -49.73 -3.35 -9.77
CA PRO A 75 -49.63 -2.10 -10.55
C PRO A 75 -48.51 -1.13 -10.16
N ASP A 76 -47.89 -1.30 -8.98
CA ASP A 76 -47.01 -0.27 -8.38
C ASP A 76 -45.53 -0.65 -8.33
N ARG A 77 -45.10 -1.75 -8.97
CA ARG A 77 -43.71 -2.23 -8.93
C ARG A 77 -43.02 -2.16 -10.30
N PRO A 78 -41.83 -1.54 -10.40
CA PRO A 78 -41.03 -1.56 -11.63
C PRO A 78 -40.63 -3.00 -11.97
N PRO A 79 -40.82 -3.49 -13.22
CA PRO A 79 -40.27 -4.79 -13.63
C PRO A 79 -38.75 -4.85 -13.41
N CYS A 80 -38.31 -5.89 -12.71
CA CYS A 80 -36.91 -6.17 -12.47
C CYS A 80 -36.30 -6.81 -13.74
N PRO A 81 -35.25 -6.23 -14.36
CA PRO A 81 -34.69 -6.75 -15.62
C PRO A 81 -33.85 -8.02 -15.47
N VAL A 82 -33.75 -8.54 -14.24
CA VAL A 82 -32.92 -9.68 -13.85
C VAL A 82 -33.16 -10.94 -14.71
N PRO A 83 -34.41 -11.38 -14.98
CA PRO A 83 -34.65 -12.60 -15.77
C PRO A 83 -34.15 -12.48 -17.21
N GLU A 84 -34.35 -11.33 -17.86
CA GLU A 84 -33.96 -11.13 -19.26
C GLU A 84 -32.45 -10.97 -19.43
N LEU A 85 -31.79 -10.29 -18.48
CA LEU A 85 -30.35 -10.11 -18.46
C LEU A 85 -29.60 -11.44 -18.34
N ALA A 86 -30.07 -12.31 -17.46
CA ALA A 86 -29.40 -13.57 -17.19
C ALA A 86 -29.85 -14.71 -18.11
N ALA A 87 -31.06 -14.69 -18.67
CA ALA A 87 -31.49 -15.63 -19.72
C ALA A 87 -30.61 -15.57 -20.99
N CYS A 88 -29.87 -14.46 -21.18
CA CYS A 88 -28.93 -14.28 -22.29
C CYS A 88 -27.49 -14.77 -22.00
N THR A 89 -27.25 -15.49 -20.89
CA THR A 89 -25.90 -15.77 -20.38
C THR A 89 -25.69 -17.23 -19.98
N HIS A 90 -24.48 -17.76 -20.11
CA HIS A 90 -24.06 -19.03 -19.47
C HIS A 90 -23.62 -18.72 -18.03
N GLY A 91 -23.57 -19.69 -17.10
CA GLY A 91 -23.20 -19.44 -15.69
C GLY A 91 -21.83 -18.80 -15.46
N ARG A 92 -20.95 -18.83 -16.46
CA ARG A 92 -19.64 -18.17 -16.45
C ARG A 92 -19.69 -16.70 -16.92
N ILE A 93 -20.75 -16.32 -17.62
CA ILE A 93 -20.99 -14.96 -18.11
C ILE A 93 -21.80 -14.22 -17.06
N ARG A 94 -21.27 -13.09 -16.59
CA ARG A 94 -21.81 -12.35 -15.46
C ARG A 94 -21.98 -10.88 -15.79
N TYR A 95 -23.11 -10.32 -15.39
CA TYR A 95 -23.31 -8.87 -15.34
C TYR A 95 -23.01 -8.38 -13.93
N ILE A 96 -22.32 -7.25 -13.84
CA ILE A 96 -22.02 -6.56 -12.58
C ILE A 96 -22.72 -5.21 -12.62
N GLY A 97 -23.49 -4.90 -11.58
CA GLY A 97 -24.34 -3.71 -11.61
C GLY A 97 -25.26 -3.58 -10.41
N GLY A 98 -26.25 -2.71 -10.55
CA GLY A 98 -27.23 -2.47 -9.49
C GLY A 98 -28.50 -1.78 -10.00
N MET A 99 -29.48 -1.70 -9.12
CA MET A 99 -30.81 -1.17 -9.44
C MET A 99 -31.26 -0.18 -8.36
N ARG A 100 -31.55 1.06 -8.75
CA ARG A 100 -32.06 2.09 -7.83
C ARG A 100 -33.44 1.73 -7.29
N PHE A 101 -33.78 2.16 -6.07
CA PHE A 101 -35.08 1.88 -5.44
C PHE A 101 -35.92 3.14 -5.11
N ASP A 102 -35.44 4.36 -5.38
CA ASP A 102 -35.96 5.67 -4.92
C ASP A 102 -36.27 6.74 -6.00
N ALA A 103 -37.39 7.48 -5.90
CA ALA A 103 -37.96 8.33 -6.97
C ALA A 103 -37.07 9.47 -7.50
N ALA A 104 -37.12 9.74 -8.82
CA ALA A 104 -36.23 10.72 -9.44
C ALA A 104 -36.81 12.10 -9.20
N ASP A 105 -36.01 13.02 -8.67
CA ASP A 105 -36.40 14.42 -8.66
C ASP A 105 -36.38 14.98 -10.11
N PRO A 106 -37.53 15.46 -10.64
CA PRO A 106 -37.57 16.10 -11.95
C PRO A 106 -36.66 17.35 -12.07
N ARG A 107 -36.32 18.01 -10.95
CA ARG A 107 -35.47 19.23 -10.92
C ARG A 107 -33.98 18.93 -11.15
N ALA A 108 -33.54 17.70 -10.91
CA ALA A 108 -32.15 17.26 -11.11
C ALA A 108 -31.75 17.16 -12.60
N ARG A 109 -32.70 17.25 -13.54
CA ARG A 109 -32.44 17.14 -14.99
C ARG A 109 -31.71 18.36 -15.60
N ALA A 110 -31.60 19.48 -14.89
CA ALA A 110 -31.20 20.78 -15.48
C ALA A 110 -29.70 21.12 -15.36
N ALA A 111 -28.93 20.45 -14.52
CA ALA A 111 -27.47 20.60 -14.46
C ALA A 111 -26.86 19.37 -15.13
N GLY A 112 -26.05 19.55 -16.18
CA GLY A 112 -25.47 18.47 -17.00
C GLY A 112 -24.51 17.54 -16.24
N ALA A 113 -25.02 16.83 -15.24
CA ALA A 113 -24.28 16.08 -14.27
C ALA A 113 -25.06 14.80 -13.90
N GLU A 114 -24.37 13.67 -14.02
CA GLU A 114 -24.53 12.51 -13.14
C GLU A 114 -25.59 11.44 -13.42
N TRP A 115 -25.32 10.30 -12.78
CA TRP A 115 -26.00 9.01 -12.92
C TRP A 115 -27.53 9.14 -12.96
N GLU A 116 -28.12 8.50 -13.97
CA GLU A 116 -29.50 8.62 -14.44
C GLU A 116 -30.59 8.44 -13.34
N PRO A 117 -31.82 8.98 -13.57
CA PRO A 117 -32.94 9.03 -12.61
C PRO A 117 -33.43 7.67 -12.06
N PHE A 118 -34.23 7.68 -10.98
CA PHE A 118 -34.99 6.56 -10.39
C PHE A 118 -35.47 5.47 -11.33
N GLY A 119 -35.53 4.25 -10.79
CA GLY A 119 -36.02 3.09 -11.51
C GLY A 119 -35.04 2.60 -12.56
N ARG A 120 -33.92 3.31 -12.78
CA ARG A 120 -32.87 2.85 -13.67
C ARG A 120 -32.04 1.75 -13.03
N ALA A 121 -31.94 0.65 -13.75
CA ALA A 121 -30.93 -0.38 -13.51
C ALA A 121 -29.75 -0.15 -14.46
N CYS A 122 -28.54 -0.34 -13.95
CA CYS A 122 -27.32 -0.31 -14.76
C CYS A 122 -26.55 -1.60 -14.54
N TRP A 123 -26.46 -2.40 -15.59
CA TRP A 123 -25.76 -3.67 -15.58
C TRP A 123 -24.70 -3.70 -16.67
N VAL A 124 -23.45 -3.94 -16.28
CA VAL A 124 -22.30 -3.98 -17.17
C VAL A 124 -21.87 -5.43 -17.37
N LEU A 125 -21.80 -5.85 -18.62
CA LEU A 125 -21.05 -7.04 -19.02
C LEU A 125 -19.61 -6.61 -19.27
N PRO A 126 -18.63 -6.95 -18.41
CA PRO A 126 -17.26 -6.51 -18.59
C PRO A 126 -16.66 -7.07 -19.88
N ARG A 127 -15.94 -6.23 -20.63
CA ARG A 127 -15.29 -6.65 -21.89
C ARG A 127 -14.12 -7.58 -21.61
N VAL A 128 -13.30 -7.20 -20.63
CA VAL A 128 -12.23 -8.01 -20.07
C VAL A 128 -12.53 -8.17 -18.58
N GLU A 129 -12.56 -9.39 -18.08
CA GLU A 129 -12.85 -9.71 -16.69
C GLU A 129 -11.71 -10.56 -16.12
N LEU A 130 -11.06 -10.05 -15.07
CA LEU A 130 -10.22 -10.84 -14.21
C LEU A 130 -11.11 -11.48 -13.12
N VAL A 131 -11.24 -12.80 -13.18
CA VAL A 131 -11.89 -13.61 -12.17
C VAL A 131 -10.82 -14.19 -11.28
N VAL A 132 -11.00 -14.11 -9.96
CA VAL A 132 -10.24 -14.89 -8.99
C VAL A 132 -11.25 -15.62 -8.11
N ALA A 133 -11.35 -16.93 -8.31
CA ALA A 133 -12.23 -17.80 -7.54
C ALA A 133 -11.41 -18.97 -6.97
N GLU A 134 -11.53 -19.31 -5.68
CA GLU A 134 -11.00 -20.59 -5.21
C GLU A 134 -11.79 -21.73 -5.89
N ALA A 135 -11.09 -22.74 -6.42
CA ALA A 135 -11.69 -23.86 -7.13
C ALA A 135 -12.90 -24.43 -6.36
N GLU A 136 -14.07 -24.49 -7.01
CA GLU A 136 -15.34 -24.94 -6.42
C GLU A 136 -15.13 -26.23 -5.60
N ARG A 137 -15.09 -26.11 -4.27
CA ARG A 137 -15.34 -27.27 -3.42
C ARG A 137 -16.79 -27.64 -3.64
N ALA A 138 -17.00 -28.81 -4.26
CA ALA A 138 -18.31 -29.43 -4.30
C ALA A 138 -18.93 -29.39 -2.89
N PRO A 139 -20.21 -29.01 -2.75
CA PRO A 139 -20.85 -28.94 -1.45
C PRO A 139 -20.72 -30.29 -0.74
N PRO A 140 -20.55 -30.31 0.60
CA PRO A 140 -20.47 -31.55 1.34
C PRO A 140 -21.71 -32.38 1.02
N ARG A 141 -21.50 -33.58 0.47
CA ARG A 141 -22.57 -34.56 0.27
C ARG A 141 -23.21 -34.80 1.62
N ILE A 142 -24.48 -34.41 1.76
CA ILE A 142 -25.31 -34.82 2.88
C ILE A 142 -25.46 -36.34 2.76
N ALA A 143 -24.74 -37.08 3.59
CA ALA A 143 -24.93 -38.51 3.72
C ALA A 143 -26.30 -38.74 4.37
N HIS A 144 -27.19 -39.40 3.62
CA HIS A 144 -28.43 -39.93 4.16
C HIS A 144 -28.12 -41.06 5.14
N GLY A 145 -28.51 -40.85 6.40
CA GLY A 145 -28.99 -41.84 7.37
C GLY A 145 -28.09 -43.02 7.73
N THR A 146 -27.71 -43.12 9.01
CA THR A 146 -28.20 -44.17 9.92
C THR A 146 -27.85 -43.81 11.36
N GLU A 147 -28.77 -44.16 12.26
CA GLU A 147 -28.74 -44.04 13.72
C GLU A 147 -27.40 -44.46 14.35
N SER A 148 -26.96 -43.77 15.41
CA SER A 148 -26.35 -44.38 16.61
C SER A 148 -25.83 -43.32 17.59
N THR A 149 -26.43 -43.35 18.79
CA THR A 149 -26.03 -42.91 20.14
C THR A 149 -24.82 -41.99 20.39
N TYR A 150 -25.14 -40.98 21.20
CA TYR A 150 -24.28 -40.15 22.04
C TYR A 150 -23.44 -41.00 23.04
N ASP A 151 -22.13 -40.78 23.05
CA ASP A 151 -21.19 -41.09 24.14
C ASP A 151 -20.08 -40.04 24.03
N GLY A 152 -19.76 -39.39 25.15
CA GLY A 152 -18.69 -38.42 25.22
C GLY A 152 -17.48 -39.00 25.93
N SER A 153 -16.28 -38.76 25.40
CA SER A 153 -15.05 -38.52 26.16
C SER A 153 -13.84 -38.36 25.22
N GLU A 154 -12.83 -37.65 25.72
CA GLU A 154 -11.40 -37.70 25.35
C GLU A 154 -10.86 -36.90 24.13
N THR A 155 -10.19 -35.81 24.51
CA THR A 155 -8.80 -35.39 24.17
C THR A 155 -8.04 -36.03 23.00
N VAL A 156 -7.57 -35.15 22.11
CA VAL A 156 -6.23 -35.07 21.47
C VAL A 156 -5.48 -36.39 21.22
N SER A 157 -5.42 -36.85 19.96
CA SER A 157 -4.15 -37.17 19.25
C SER A 157 -4.38 -37.69 17.83
N SER A 158 -3.34 -37.50 17.00
CA SER A 158 -3.01 -38.18 15.73
C SER A 158 -3.66 -37.68 14.43
N CYS A 159 -2.82 -37.04 13.60
CA CYS A 159 -2.97 -36.97 12.15
C CYS A 159 -3.01 -38.38 11.54
N PRO A 160 -3.77 -38.59 10.45
CA PRO A 160 -3.48 -39.64 9.49
C PRO A 160 -2.67 -39.08 8.31
N SER A 161 -1.50 -39.70 8.17
CA SER A 161 -0.62 -39.84 7.00
C SER A 161 -1.22 -39.64 5.60
N THR A 162 -0.44 -38.91 4.80
CA THR A 162 -0.23 -38.96 3.33
C THR A 162 -0.84 -40.14 2.54
N PRO A 163 -1.29 -39.88 1.30
CA PRO A 163 -1.05 -40.77 0.17
C PRO A 163 0.23 -40.36 -0.57
N SER A 164 1.13 -41.33 -0.75
CA SER A 164 2.37 -41.21 -1.51
C SER A 164 2.16 -41.45 -3.01
N SER A 165 2.97 -40.72 -3.79
CA SER A 165 3.64 -41.09 -5.05
C SER A 165 2.81 -41.47 -6.29
N ALA A 166 2.89 -40.64 -7.33
CA ALA A 166 3.40 -41.05 -8.64
C ALA A 166 3.73 -39.86 -9.57
N ALA A 167 4.97 -39.87 -10.08
CA ALA A 167 5.47 -39.36 -11.36
C ALA A 167 5.60 -37.84 -11.63
N GLU A 168 6.83 -37.38 -11.42
CA GLU A 168 7.66 -36.50 -12.26
C GLU A 168 7.06 -35.99 -13.59
N GLY A 169 7.09 -34.66 -13.74
CA GLY A 169 6.84 -33.97 -15.01
C GLY A 169 6.35 -32.55 -14.78
N ASP A 170 7.28 -31.59 -14.80
CA ASP A 170 7.09 -30.18 -15.16
C ASP A 170 6.02 -29.34 -14.42
N SER A 171 6.43 -28.37 -13.59
CA SER A 171 5.54 -27.26 -13.20
C SER A 171 6.29 -25.98 -12.88
N SER A 172 6.90 -25.44 -13.94
CA SER A 172 6.75 -24.03 -14.28
C SER A 172 5.35 -23.50 -13.88
N TRP A 173 5.25 -22.29 -13.31
CA TRP A 173 4.00 -21.55 -13.15
C TRP A 173 2.89 -22.25 -12.32
N ARG A 174 2.75 -21.91 -11.03
CA ARG A 174 1.53 -22.28 -10.30
C ARG A 174 0.41 -21.30 -10.63
N LEU A 175 -0.64 -21.82 -11.27
CA LEU A 175 -1.96 -21.19 -11.35
C LEU A 175 -2.37 -20.74 -9.94
N ALA A 176 -2.75 -19.47 -9.76
CA ALA A 176 -3.66 -19.17 -8.67
C ALA A 176 -4.91 -20.03 -8.96
N PRO A 177 -5.22 -21.07 -8.16
CA PRO A 177 -6.25 -22.03 -8.54
C PRO A 177 -7.57 -21.29 -8.72
N GLY A 178 -8.03 -21.19 -9.98
CA GLY A 178 -9.25 -20.50 -10.38
C GLY A 178 -9.15 -19.00 -10.70
N ALA A 179 -7.94 -18.46 -10.91
CA ALA A 179 -7.78 -17.14 -11.55
C ALA A 179 -7.79 -17.24 -13.10
N ALA A 180 -8.64 -16.46 -13.75
CA ALA A 180 -8.75 -16.44 -15.21
C ALA A 180 -9.00 -15.02 -15.73
N LEU A 181 -8.36 -14.67 -16.83
CA LEU A 181 -8.71 -13.51 -17.62
C LEU A 181 -9.69 -13.94 -18.70
N ALA A 182 -10.88 -13.35 -18.69
CA ALA A 182 -11.92 -13.63 -19.65
C ALA A 182 -12.12 -12.45 -20.59
N VAL A 183 -12.14 -12.71 -21.90
CA VAL A 183 -12.51 -11.74 -22.93
C VAL A 183 -13.91 -12.07 -23.44
N GLN A 184 -14.80 -11.08 -23.42
CA GLN A 184 -16.20 -11.24 -23.77
C GLN A 184 -16.55 -10.46 -25.05
N MET A 185 -17.18 -11.15 -26.00
CA MET A 185 -17.64 -10.62 -27.29
C MET A 185 -19.15 -10.77 -27.38
N ARG A 186 -19.87 -9.74 -27.86
CA ARG A 186 -21.32 -9.79 -28.01
C ARG A 186 -21.78 -9.31 -29.39
N TRP A 187 -22.69 -10.04 -30.02
CA TRP A 187 -23.28 -9.66 -31.31
C TRP A 187 -24.74 -10.08 -31.43
N ARG A 188 -25.50 -9.46 -32.35
CA ARG A 188 -26.89 -9.86 -32.68
C ARG A 188 -26.91 -10.68 -33.97
N ALA A 189 -27.72 -11.74 -34.01
CA ALA A 189 -27.81 -12.60 -35.19
C ALA A 189 -28.47 -11.90 -36.41
N THR A 190 -29.32 -10.89 -36.20
CA THR A 190 -29.92 -10.08 -37.28
C THR A 190 -28.90 -9.17 -38.00
N GLU A 191 -27.82 -8.76 -37.35
CA GLU A 191 -26.72 -8.00 -37.96
C GLU A 191 -25.88 -8.85 -38.93
N CYS A 192 -26.07 -10.18 -38.92
CA CYS A 192 -25.35 -11.12 -39.76
C CYS A 192 -26.08 -11.53 -41.06
N ALA A 193 -27.28 -11.01 -41.32
CA ALA A 193 -28.14 -11.48 -42.40
C ALA A 193 -27.77 -10.94 -43.81
N ALA A 194 -26.88 -9.94 -43.91
CA ALA A 194 -26.40 -9.43 -45.20
C ALA A 194 -24.86 -9.48 -45.35
N ASP A 195 -24.10 -9.35 -44.25
CA ASP A 195 -22.62 -9.41 -44.22
C ASP A 195 -22.09 -9.96 -42.87
N GLY A 196 -22.53 -11.15 -42.46
CA GLY A 196 -22.21 -11.72 -41.13
C GLY A 196 -20.74 -11.84 -40.76
N ASN A 197 -19.85 -11.92 -41.75
CA ASN A 197 -18.40 -11.88 -41.51
C ASN A 197 -17.92 -10.47 -41.09
N ALA A 198 -18.53 -9.39 -41.58
CA ALA A 198 -18.10 -8.03 -41.29
C ALA A 198 -18.50 -7.57 -39.87
N ALA A 199 -19.72 -7.89 -39.44
CA ALA A 199 -20.20 -7.58 -38.08
C ALA A 199 -19.42 -8.38 -37.01
N TRP A 200 -19.20 -9.67 -37.27
CA TRP A 200 -18.34 -10.51 -36.43
C TRP A 200 -16.90 -10.00 -36.38
N ALA A 201 -16.30 -9.68 -37.54
CA ALA A 201 -14.95 -9.13 -37.60
C ALA A 201 -14.84 -7.77 -36.89
N ALA A 202 -15.87 -6.92 -36.96
CA ALA A 202 -15.91 -5.65 -36.25
C ALA A 202 -15.96 -5.86 -34.73
N GLU A 203 -16.75 -6.82 -34.24
CA GLU A 203 -16.81 -7.15 -32.82
C GLU A 203 -15.51 -7.80 -32.32
N LEU A 204 -14.89 -8.66 -33.13
CA LEU A 204 -13.57 -9.22 -32.84
C LEU A 204 -12.51 -8.12 -32.77
N ARG A 205 -12.50 -7.17 -33.71
CA ARG A 205 -11.60 -6.01 -33.66
C ARG A 205 -11.82 -5.17 -32.41
N ARG A 206 -13.08 -4.97 -31.97
CA ARG A 206 -13.38 -4.25 -30.71
C ARG A 206 -12.85 -5.00 -29.49
N ALA A 207 -12.98 -6.33 -29.45
CA ALA A 207 -12.48 -7.14 -28.36
C ALA A 207 -10.94 -7.21 -28.32
N LEU A 208 -10.30 -7.36 -29.47
CA LEU A 208 -8.84 -7.30 -29.60
C LEU A 208 -8.30 -5.91 -29.24
N ALA A 209 -8.91 -4.83 -29.73
CA ALA A 209 -8.50 -3.47 -29.39
C ALA A 209 -8.72 -3.16 -27.89
N ALA A 210 -9.74 -3.72 -27.25
CA ALA A 210 -9.92 -3.59 -25.81
C ALA A 210 -8.83 -4.37 -25.05
N LEU A 211 -8.46 -5.57 -25.52
CA LEU A 211 -7.37 -6.36 -24.95
C LEU A 211 -6.01 -5.67 -25.11
N ASP A 212 -5.73 -5.07 -26.28
CA ASP A 212 -4.50 -4.28 -26.55
C ASP A 212 -4.39 -3.03 -25.66
N ARG A 213 -5.55 -2.47 -25.25
CA ARG A 213 -5.62 -1.32 -24.33
C ARG A 213 -5.50 -1.71 -22.86
N VAL A 214 -5.64 -3.00 -22.52
CA VAL A 214 -5.40 -3.47 -21.15
C VAL A 214 -3.91 -3.34 -20.87
N LYS A 215 -3.57 -2.53 -19.87
CA LYS A 215 -2.19 -2.28 -19.47
C LYS A 215 -1.74 -3.41 -18.52
N PRO A 216 -0.48 -3.87 -18.61
CA PRO A 216 0.07 -4.78 -17.62
C PRO A 216 0.06 -4.12 -16.23
N ILE A 217 0.05 -4.94 -15.17
CA ILE A 217 0.16 -4.45 -13.80
C ILE A 217 1.48 -3.68 -13.68
N GLY A 218 1.40 -2.40 -13.32
CA GLY A 218 2.56 -1.52 -13.11
C GLY A 218 2.47 -0.83 -11.75
N THR A 219 3.62 -0.63 -11.10
CA THR A 219 3.71 0.09 -9.82
C THR A 219 3.42 1.57 -10.03
N ARG A 220 2.21 2.02 -9.67
CA ARG A 220 1.86 3.44 -9.55
C ARG A 220 1.15 3.70 -8.24
N VAL A 221 1.89 4.15 -7.23
CA VAL A 221 1.27 4.73 -6.04
C VAL A 221 0.83 6.14 -6.42
N ARG A 222 -0.48 6.33 -6.65
CA ARG A 222 -1.05 7.67 -6.80
C ARG A 222 -1.38 8.22 -5.41
N TYR A 223 -0.76 9.34 -5.06
CA TYR A 223 -1.09 10.10 -3.86
C TYR A 223 -2.57 10.48 -3.86
N MET A 224 -3.31 10.17 -2.79
CA MET A 224 -4.70 10.63 -2.62
C MET A 224 -4.70 12.15 -2.43
N GLY A 225 -5.58 12.87 -3.12
CA GLY A 225 -5.77 14.30 -2.84
C GLY A 225 -6.16 14.53 -1.37
N HIS A 226 -5.95 15.73 -0.87
CA HIS A 226 -6.49 16.16 0.42
C HIS A 226 -7.86 16.83 0.25
N MET A 227 -8.70 16.81 1.28
CA MET A 227 -10.08 17.34 1.24
C MET A 227 -10.17 18.86 1.42
N VAL A 228 -10.41 19.60 0.34
CA VAL A 228 -10.53 21.07 0.29
C VAL A 228 -11.67 21.60 1.15
N SER A 229 -12.83 20.95 1.09
CA SER A 229 -14.00 21.33 1.87
C SER A 229 -14.85 20.13 2.24
N ARG A 230 -15.55 20.25 3.36
CA ARG A 230 -16.59 19.34 3.82
C ARG A 230 -17.87 20.13 4.02
N SER A 231 -18.95 19.70 3.38
CA SER A 231 -20.25 20.35 3.49
C SER A 231 -21.33 19.33 3.85
N GLU A 232 -22.02 19.57 4.97
CA GLU A 232 -23.20 18.81 5.37
C GLU A 232 -24.39 19.24 4.50
N GLN A 233 -24.90 18.32 3.68
CA GLN A 233 -25.98 18.62 2.73
C GLN A 233 -27.36 18.54 3.38
N VAL A 234 -27.46 17.88 4.54
CA VAL A 234 -28.65 17.84 5.39
C VAL A 234 -28.25 18.41 6.75
N PRO A 235 -28.58 19.68 7.04
CA PRO A 235 -28.33 20.30 8.34
C PRO A 235 -28.91 19.48 9.49
N GLN A 236 -28.25 19.52 10.65
CA GLN A 236 -28.68 18.74 11.82
C GLN A 236 -30.12 19.07 12.24
N GLU A 237 -30.49 20.35 12.26
CA GLU A 237 -31.84 20.79 12.64
C GLU A 237 -32.94 20.21 11.72
N ASP A 238 -32.67 20.18 10.41
CA ASP A 238 -33.58 19.64 9.40
C ASP A 238 -33.69 18.11 9.52
N PHE A 239 -32.57 17.43 9.75
CA PHE A 239 -32.57 15.98 9.99
C PHE A 239 -33.36 15.64 11.26
N GLU A 240 -33.12 16.35 12.36
CA GLU A 240 -33.83 16.14 13.61
C GLU A 240 -35.34 16.42 13.48
N ALA A 241 -35.74 17.38 12.64
CA ALA A 241 -37.15 17.62 12.33
C ALA A 241 -37.78 16.40 11.64
N LYS A 242 -37.08 15.83 10.64
CA LYS A 242 -37.52 14.61 9.94
C LYS A 242 -37.61 13.41 10.90
N VAL A 243 -36.68 13.28 11.86
CA VAL A 243 -36.77 12.25 12.92
C VAL A 243 -38.01 12.46 13.79
N ARG A 244 -38.34 13.71 14.18
CA ARG A 244 -39.57 14.00 14.94
C ARG A 244 -40.83 13.63 14.17
N ASP A 245 -40.85 13.84 12.86
CA ASP A 245 -41.99 13.44 12.02
C ASP A 245 -42.10 11.91 11.89
N ALA A 246 -40.98 11.20 11.84
CA ALA A 246 -40.97 9.73 11.92
C ALA A 246 -41.52 9.23 13.26
N LEU A 247 -41.18 9.87 14.38
CA LEU A 247 -41.73 9.53 15.70
C LEU A 247 -43.25 9.70 15.76
N LYS A 248 -43.79 10.79 15.18
CA LYS A 248 -45.26 10.98 15.06
C LYS A 248 -45.91 9.90 14.18
N ALA A 249 -45.23 9.47 13.12
CA ALA A 249 -45.71 8.37 12.27
C ALA A 249 -45.72 7.02 13.02
N PHE A 250 -44.84 6.82 14.01
CA PHE A 250 -44.89 5.66 14.90
C PHE A 250 -46.07 5.76 15.89
N GLU A 251 -46.30 6.93 16.48
CA GLU A 251 -47.42 7.16 17.41
C GLU A 251 -48.79 6.95 16.75
N SER A 252 -48.94 7.30 15.48
CA SER A 252 -50.16 7.06 14.70
C SER A 252 -50.31 5.62 14.18
N GLY A 253 -49.29 4.78 14.38
CA GLY A 253 -49.24 3.41 13.87
C GLY A 253 -49.00 3.29 12.36
N LEU A 254 -48.71 4.41 11.67
CA LEU A 254 -48.42 4.45 10.23
C LEU A 254 -47.14 3.68 9.89
N LEU A 255 -46.10 3.85 10.70
CA LEU A 255 -44.81 3.17 10.56
C LEU A 255 -44.47 2.38 11.83
N ARG A 256 -43.64 1.36 11.70
CA ARG A 256 -43.01 0.64 12.82
C ARG A 256 -41.51 0.89 12.92
N LYS A 257 -40.88 1.08 11.75
CA LYS A 257 -39.46 1.42 11.61
C LYS A 257 -39.28 2.22 10.33
N VAL A 258 -38.40 3.20 10.31
CA VAL A 258 -37.96 3.87 9.07
C VAL A 258 -36.48 4.23 9.14
N VAL A 259 -35.79 4.24 8.02
CA VAL A 259 -34.37 4.61 7.95
C VAL A 259 -34.21 5.89 7.16
N LEU A 260 -33.91 6.95 7.90
CA LEU A 260 -33.56 8.25 7.32
C LEU A 260 -32.06 8.32 7.07
N ALA A 261 -31.71 8.93 5.95
CA ALA A 261 -30.34 9.06 5.48
C ALA A 261 -29.92 10.53 5.45
N ARG A 262 -28.60 10.73 5.35
CA ARG A 262 -27.99 12.00 4.96
C ARG A 262 -26.78 11.73 4.09
N HIS A 263 -26.28 12.79 3.48
CA HIS A 263 -25.02 12.75 2.77
C HIS A 263 -24.14 13.95 3.09
N VAL A 264 -22.84 13.71 2.99
CA VAL A 264 -21.79 14.72 3.16
C VAL A 264 -21.07 14.86 1.84
N LEU A 265 -20.90 16.09 1.38
CA LEU A 265 -20.08 16.40 0.22
C LEU A 265 -18.64 16.69 0.69
N LEU A 266 -17.67 15.98 0.13
CA LEU A 266 -16.23 16.24 0.30
C LEU A 266 -15.65 16.69 -1.05
N ASP A 267 -15.07 17.87 -1.10
CA ASP A 267 -14.33 18.34 -2.28
C ASP A 267 -12.85 18.01 -2.12
N LEU A 268 -12.22 17.39 -3.11
CA LEU A 268 -10.80 17.04 -3.08
C LEU A 268 -9.96 18.00 -3.94
N SER A 269 -8.72 18.22 -3.52
CA SER A 269 -7.74 19.10 -4.18
C SER A 269 -7.31 18.66 -5.57
N LYS A 270 -7.55 17.39 -5.89
CA LYS A 270 -7.27 16.80 -7.18
C LYS A 270 -8.17 15.62 -7.43
N ARG A 271 -8.25 15.25 -8.70
CA ARG A 271 -8.94 14.07 -9.18
C ARG A 271 -8.43 12.80 -8.48
N ILE A 272 -9.35 11.97 -7.99
CA ILE A 272 -9.05 10.67 -7.38
C ILE A 272 -9.43 9.53 -8.32
N ASP A 273 -8.62 8.48 -8.31
CA ASP A 273 -8.99 7.21 -8.92
C ASP A 273 -9.92 6.43 -7.96
N PRO A 274 -11.15 6.09 -8.37
CA PRO A 274 -12.10 5.34 -7.54
C PRO A 274 -11.57 4.00 -7.02
N VAL A 275 -10.67 3.34 -7.77
CA VAL A 275 -10.06 2.07 -7.35
C VAL A 275 -9.07 2.30 -6.21
N VAL A 276 -8.30 3.40 -6.27
CA VAL A 276 -7.37 3.81 -5.20
C VAL A 276 -8.15 4.22 -3.96
N LEU A 277 -9.24 4.99 -4.11
CA LEU A 277 -10.17 5.31 -3.02
C LEU A 277 -10.67 4.03 -2.36
N MET A 278 -11.16 3.07 -3.16
CA MET A 278 -11.66 1.81 -2.63
C MET A 278 -10.58 1.00 -1.92
N ARG A 279 -9.37 0.87 -2.50
CA ARG A 279 -8.24 0.19 -1.86
C ARG A 279 -7.92 0.81 -0.50
N HIS A 280 -7.85 2.13 -0.43
CA HIS A 280 -7.53 2.85 0.79
C HIS A 280 -8.59 2.65 1.87
N VAL A 281 -9.87 2.80 1.53
CA VAL A 281 -10.98 2.64 2.49
C VAL A 281 -11.18 1.16 2.88
N ALA A 282 -10.90 0.23 1.97
CA ALA A 282 -11.00 -1.22 2.23
C ALA A 282 -9.87 -1.75 3.12
N GLY A 283 -8.68 -1.15 3.08
CA GLY A 283 -7.53 -1.48 3.94
C GLY A 283 -7.37 -2.98 4.24
N HIS A 284 -7.25 -3.33 5.52
CA HIS A 284 -7.27 -4.71 6.01
C HIS A 284 -8.69 -5.23 6.37
N VAL A 285 -9.75 -4.43 6.13
CA VAL A 285 -11.13 -4.73 6.55
C VAL A 285 -11.96 -5.45 5.49
N HIS A 286 -11.40 -5.78 4.32
CA HIS A 286 -12.11 -6.49 3.26
C HIS A 286 -12.76 -7.80 3.73
N LYS A 287 -12.13 -8.56 4.64
CA LYS A 287 -12.70 -9.81 5.17
C LYS A 287 -14.02 -9.65 5.96
N ARG A 288 -14.49 -8.41 6.14
CA ARG A 288 -15.72 -8.04 6.85
C ARG A 288 -16.77 -7.37 5.95
N HIS A 289 -16.42 -7.02 4.70
CA HIS A 289 -17.27 -6.27 3.78
C HIS A 289 -17.25 -6.87 2.37
N TYR A 290 -18.40 -6.82 1.69
CA TYR A 290 -18.43 -6.90 0.23
C TYR A 290 -17.88 -5.61 -0.35
N LEU A 291 -17.10 -5.71 -1.41
CA LEU A 291 -16.61 -4.56 -2.17
C LEU A 291 -17.39 -4.47 -3.47
N PHE A 292 -17.91 -3.29 -3.78
CA PHE A 292 -18.63 -3.03 -5.00
C PHE A 292 -18.18 -1.71 -5.63
N LEU A 293 -17.64 -1.77 -6.86
CA LEU A 293 -17.27 -0.62 -7.69
C LEU A 293 -18.06 -0.64 -8.99
N LEU A 294 -18.63 0.50 -9.36
CA LEU A 294 -19.21 0.72 -10.68
C LEU A 294 -18.74 2.08 -11.20
N GLU A 295 -17.77 2.07 -12.11
CA GLU A 295 -17.20 3.26 -12.76
C GLU A 295 -17.54 3.23 -14.25
N ARG A 296 -18.48 4.09 -14.67
CA ARG A 296 -18.93 4.18 -16.07
C ARG A 296 -18.07 5.11 -16.90
N THR A 297 -17.61 6.19 -16.28
CA THR A 297 -16.73 7.16 -16.90
C THR A 297 -15.57 7.43 -15.95
N PRO A 298 -14.42 7.89 -16.47
CA PRO A 298 -13.29 8.23 -15.63
C PRO A 298 -13.60 9.27 -14.53
N ASP A 299 -14.68 10.05 -14.66
CA ASP A 299 -15.05 11.14 -13.73
C ASP A 299 -16.20 10.78 -12.77
N ALA A 300 -16.81 9.60 -12.92
CA ALA A 300 -17.95 9.24 -12.11
C ALA A 300 -17.97 7.75 -11.75
N ALA A 301 -17.96 7.45 -10.44
CA ALA A 301 -17.96 6.09 -9.92
C ALA A 301 -18.72 5.95 -8.62
N PHE A 302 -19.40 4.83 -8.43
CA PHE A 302 -20.02 4.46 -7.17
C PHE A 302 -19.20 3.37 -6.46
N VAL A 303 -18.93 3.58 -5.17
CA VAL A 303 -18.07 2.76 -4.31
C VAL A 303 -18.87 2.34 -3.09
N SER A 304 -18.91 1.05 -2.74
CA SER A 304 -19.57 0.56 -1.52
C SER A 304 -18.75 -0.51 -0.82
N LEU A 305 -18.71 -0.43 0.53
CA LEU A 305 -18.13 -1.41 1.44
C LEU A 305 -19.22 -1.91 2.38
N THR A 306 -20.09 -2.77 1.87
CA THR A 306 -21.29 -3.19 2.60
C THR A 306 -21.06 -4.49 3.38
N PRO A 307 -21.52 -4.60 4.65
CA PRO A 307 -21.55 -5.88 5.34
C PRO A 307 -22.77 -6.74 4.97
N GLU A 308 -23.77 -6.15 4.31
CA GLU A 308 -25.13 -6.67 4.20
C GLU A 308 -25.35 -7.35 2.86
N ARG A 309 -25.57 -8.66 2.91
CA ARG A 309 -26.04 -9.43 1.76
C ARG A 309 -27.55 -9.28 1.67
N LEU A 310 -28.04 -8.83 0.51
CA LEU A 310 -29.45 -8.91 0.19
C LEU A 310 -29.80 -10.40 0.01
N CYS A 311 -29.30 -11.02 -1.05
CA CYS A 311 -29.49 -12.44 -1.27
C CYS A 311 -28.32 -13.03 -2.07
N ARG A 312 -28.04 -14.31 -1.83
CA ARG A 312 -27.31 -15.16 -2.76
C ARG A 312 -28.27 -16.25 -3.19
N VAL A 313 -28.41 -16.45 -4.49
CA VAL A 313 -29.24 -17.50 -5.06
C VAL A 313 -28.36 -18.38 -5.93
N HIS A 314 -28.35 -19.69 -5.68
CA HIS A 314 -27.65 -20.66 -6.50
C HIS A 314 -28.54 -21.89 -6.69
N GLY A 315 -29.02 -22.14 -7.91
CA GLY A 315 -30.07 -23.14 -8.11
C GLY A 315 -31.33 -22.78 -7.31
N ALA A 316 -31.74 -23.67 -6.41
CA ALA A 316 -32.86 -23.47 -5.48
C ALA A 316 -32.41 -23.00 -4.08
N GLU A 317 -31.11 -22.90 -3.82
CA GLU A 317 -30.57 -22.50 -2.51
C GLU A 317 -30.53 -20.97 -2.39
N ILE A 318 -30.98 -20.47 -1.24
CA ILE A 318 -31.09 -19.06 -0.91
C ILE A 318 -30.29 -18.80 0.38
N TRP A 319 -29.42 -17.80 0.35
CA TRP A 319 -28.79 -17.26 1.55
C TRP A 319 -29.11 -15.77 1.69
N THR A 320 -29.56 -15.35 2.86
CA THR A 320 -29.82 -13.94 3.20
C THR A 320 -29.47 -13.68 4.67
N GLU A 321 -29.40 -12.42 5.07
CA GLU A 321 -28.90 -12.03 6.39
C GLU A 321 -29.70 -10.84 6.95
N ALA A 322 -30.06 -10.92 8.22
CA ALA A 322 -30.52 -9.77 9.00
C ALA A 322 -29.29 -9.09 9.60
N VAL A 323 -29.04 -7.82 9.27
CA VAL A 323 -27.98 -6.99 9.85
C VAL A 323 -28.60 -5.67 10.32
N ALA A 324 -28.76 -5.51 11.63
CA ALA A 324 -29.38 -4.35 12.25
C ALA A 324 -29.02 -4.29 13.74
N GLY A 325 -29.34 -3.20 14.44
CA GLY A 325 -28.89 -2.98 15.82
C GLY A 325 -27.42 -2.58 15.85
N THR A 326 -27.17 -1.28 15.90
CA THR A 326 -25.82 -0.70 15.76
C THR A 326 -25.30 -0.20 17.11
N TRP A 327 -24.04 -0.48 17.42
CA TRP A 327 -23.33 0.20 18.52
C TRP A 327 -21.96 0.69 18.06
N PRO A 328 -21.41 1.74 18.72
CA PRO A 328 -19.99 2.04 18.66
C PRO A 328 -19.15 0.84 19.09
N ILE A 329 -18.04 0.58 18.39
CA ILE A 329 -17.13 -0.51 18.74
C ILE A 329 -16.49 -0.33 20.13
N ALA A 330 -16.40 0.92 20.61
CA ALA A 330 -15.93 1.23 21.96
C ALA A 330 -16.83 0.61 23.04
N ASP A 331 -18.15 0.59 22.83
CA ASP A 331 -19.09 -0.02 23.78
C ASP A 331 -18.95 -1.53 23.81
N PHE A 332 -18.75 -2.16 22.64
CA PHE A 332 -18.44 -3.59 22.57
C PHE A 332 -17.15 -3.92 23.34
N LYS A 333 -16.09 -3.13 23.19
CA LYS A 333 -14.81 -3.33 23.91
C LYS A 333 -14.95 -3.16 25.42
N ARG A 334 -15.86 -2.29 25.88
CA ARG A 334 -16.07 -1.98 27.30
C ARG A 334 -16.94 -3.03 28.00
N LEU A 335 -18.02 -3.47 27.37
CA LEU A 335 -19.03 -4.32 28.00
C LEU A 335 -18.89 -5.81 27.64
N GLY A 336 -18.30 -6.13 26.48
CA GLY A 336 -18.33 -7.49 25.92
C GLY A 336 -19.69 -7.85 25.31
N GLU A 337 -19.75 -8.97 24.58
CA GLU A 337 -20.91 -9.35 23.76
C GLU A 337 -22.21 -9.56 24.55
N ALA A 338 -22.17 -10.36 25.62
CA ALA A 338 -23.35 -10.70 26.41
C ALA A 338 -23.96 -9.47 27.11
N ALA A 339 -23.13 -8.61 27.70
CA ALA A 339 -23.61 -7.40 28.36
C ALA A 339 -24.04 -6.31 27.37
N LEU A 340 -23.43 -6.25 26.17
CA LEU A 340 -23.84 -5.31 25.13
C LEU A 340 -25.24 -5.65 24.59
N LEU A 341 -25.52 -6.93 24.31
CA LEU A 341 -26.84 -7.38 23.88
C LEU A 341 -27.93 -7.10 24.94
N ALA A 342 -27.57 -7.18 26.22
CA ALA A 342 -28.46 -6.85 27.34
C ALA A 342 -28.60 -5.33 27.59
N SER A 343 -27.73 -4.49 27.01
CA SER A 343 -27.65 -3.06 27.34
C SER A 343 -28.70 -2.19 26.66
N SER A 344 -29.37 -2.67 25.60
CA SER A 344 -30.30 -1.87 24.81
C SER A 344 -31.42 -2.72 24.22
N GLU A 345 -32.62 -2.60 24.79
CA GLU A 345 -33.85 -3.15 24.22
C GLU A 345 -34.16 -2.55 22.83
N LYS A 346 -33.76 -1.29 22.59
CA LYS A 346 -33.92 -0.59 21.31
C LYS A 346 -33.20 -1.31 20.17
N HIS A 347 -31.90 -1.56 20.31
CA HIS A 347 -31.09 -2.13 19.23
C HIS A 347 -31.41 -3.61 18.98
N SER A 348 -31.67 -4.37 20.04
CA SER A 348 -32.17 -5.75 19.94
C SER A 348 -33.56 -5.80 19.29
N GLY A 349 -34.45 -4.86 19.62
CA GLY A 349 -35.76 -4.70 18.99
C GLY A 349 -35.67 -4.33 17.50
N GLU A 350 -34.76 -3.42 17.14
CA GLU A 350 -34.50 -3.07 15.73
C GLU A 350 -34.06 -4.29 14.92
N HIS A 351 -33.16 -5.11 15.47
CA HIS A 351 -32.72 -6.34 14.84
C HIS A 351 -33.87 -7.35 14.69
N GLN A 352 -34.67 -7.53 15.74
CA GLN A 352 -35.79 -8.47 15.74
C GLN A 352 -36.81 -8.14 14.64
N VAL A 353 -37.13 -6.86 14.44
CA VAL A 353 -38.04 -6.40 13.37
C VAL A 353 -37.54 -6.81 11.98
N VAL A 354 -36.24 -6.72 11.72
CA VAL A 354 -35.63 -7.16 10.45
C VAL A 354 -35.63 -8.68 10.34
N ALA A 355 -35.26 -9.38 11.41
CA ALA A 355 -35.20 -10.84 11.47
C ALA A 355 -36.57 -11.49 11.24
N ASP A 356 -37.63 -10.94 11.84
CA ASP A 356 -39.00 -11.44 11.68
C ASP A 356 -39.51 -11.21 10.26
N TYR A 357 -39.19 -10.06 9.65
CA TYR A 357 -39.56 -9.81 8.26
C TYR A 357 -38.90 -10.81 7.30
N ILE A 358 -37.58 -11.03 7.45
CA ILE A 358 -36.85 -11.98 6.62
C ILE A 358 -37.36 -13.40 6.81
N ARG A 359 -37.66 -13.82 8.06
CA ARG A 359 -38.24 -15.14 8.33
C ARG A 359 -39.60 -15.30 7.63
N ASN A 360 -40.51 -14.35 7.80
CA ASN A 360 -41.83 -14.38 7.16
C ASN A 360 -41.74 -14.38 5.62
N LEU A 361 -40.77 -13.65 5.06
CA LEU A 361 -40.53 -13.64 3.61
C LEU A 361 -40.03 -15.00 3.12
N LEU A 362 -39.10 -15.63 3.85
CA LEU A 362 -38.58 -16.95 3.53
C LEU A 362 -39.64 -18.05 3.68
N ASP A 363 -40.53 -17.95 4.66
CA ASP A 363 -41.66 -18.88 4.86
C ASP A 363 -42.58 -18.92 3.63
N SER A 364 -42.68 -17.84 2.87
CA SER A 364 -43.48 -17.81 1.63
C SER A 364 -42.87 -18.57 0.45
N VAL A 365 -41.56 -18.90 0.52
CA VAL A 365 -40.82 -19.55 -0.59
C VAL A 365 -40.13 -20.86 -0.20
N SER A 366 -40.05 -21.18 1.09
CA SER A 366 -39.41 -22.38 1.61
C SER A 366 -40.04 -22.86 2.92
N GLN A 367 -40.13 -24.19 3.08
CA GLN A 367 -40.49 -24.84 4.35
C GLN A 367 -39.26 -25.39 5.12
N ASP A 368 -38.06 -25.25 4.56
CA ASP A 368 -36.80 -25.76 5.12
C ASP A 368 -35.84 -24.58 5.29
N ILE A 369 -36.04 -23.83 6.38
CA ILE A 369 -35.27 -22.64 6.73
C ILE A 369 -34.34 -22.99 7.89
N LYS A 370 -33.04 -22.88 7.64
CA LYS A 370 -31.99 -22.97 8.65
C LYS A 370 -31.60 -21.57 9.08
N VAL A 371 -31.73 -21.31 10.38
CA VAL A 371 -31.37 -20.03 11.00
C VAL A 371 -30.12 -20.26 11.85
N CYS A 372 -29.09 -19.45 11.65
CA CYS A 372 -27.90 -19.47 12.49
C CYS A 372 -28.11 -18.66 13.77
N ASP A 373 -27.32 -18.96 14.81
CA ASP A 373 -27.33 -18.17 16.03
C ASP A 373 -26.93 -16.71 15.77
N THR A 374 -27.58 -15.83 16.51
CA THR A 374 -27.30 -14.41 16.50
C THR A 374 -25.90 -14.13 17.06
N HIS A 375 -25.10 -13.36 16.33
CA HIS A 375 -23.74 -13.01 16.76
C HIS A 375 -23.39 -11.57 16.40
N ILE A 376 -22.38 -11.01 17.07
CA ILE A 376 -21.90 -9.66 16.80
C ILE A 376 -20.95 -9.62 15.59
N LEU A 377 -21.37 -8.91 14.54
CA LEU A 377 -20.54 -8.55 13.40
C LEU A 377 -19.72 -7.30 13.72
N LYS A 378 -18.40 -7.47 13.88
CA LYS A 378 -17.46 -6.39 14.22
C LYS A 378 -16.93 -5.70 12.97
N LEU A 379 -17.13 -4.40 12.84
CA LEU A 379 -16.62 -3.57 11.74
C LEU A 379 -15.49 -2.65 12.25
N ARG A 380 -15.14 -1.58 11.52
CA ARG A 380 -14.06 -0.65 11.91
C ARG A 380 -14.45 0.14 13.17
N ASP A 381 -15.53 0.91 13.07
CA ASP A 381 -15.99 1.84 14.12
C ASP A 381 -17.23 1.36 14.86
N LEU A 382 -17.87 0.31 14.34
CA LEU A 382 -19.21 -0.11 14.74
C LEU A 382 -19.29 -1.62 14.88
N VAL A 383 -20.29 -2.07 15.62
CA VAL A 383 -20.72 -3.46 15.66
C VAL A 383 -22.20 -3.56 15.32
N HIS A 384 -22.58 -4.66 14.67
CA HIS A 384 -23.98 -4.96 14.30
C HIS A 384 -24.41 -6.30 14.86
N ILE A 385 -25.70 -6.46 15.15
CA ILE A 385 -26.27 -7.79 15.37
C ILE A 385 -26.52 -8.42 13.99
N LYS A 386 -26.03 -9.65 13.82
CA LYS A 386 -26.18 -10.42 12.60
C LYS A 386 -26.85 -11.76 12.86
N GLN A 387 -27.82 -12.11 12.00
CA GLN A 387 -28.41 -13.43 11.90
C GLN A 387 -28.45 -13.87 10.43
N SER A 388 -27.97 -15.08 10.15
CA SER A 388 -27.90 -15.62 8.78
C SER A 388 -28.97 -16.68 8.57
N TYR A 389 -29.55 -16.68 7.37
CA TYR A 389 -30.59 -17.61 6.94
C TYR A 389 -30.12 -18.38 5.71
N HIS A 390 -30.41 -19.67 5.69
CA HIS A 390 -30.24 -20.53 4.54
C HIS A 390 -31.55 -21.30 4.30
N ALA A 391 -32.09 -21.22 3.10
CA ALA A 391 -33.35 -21.87 2.74
C ALA A 391 -33.26 -22.55 1.38
N ILE A 392 -34.01 -23.63 1.20
CA ILE A 392 -34.17 -24.30 -0.09
C ILE A 392 -35.56 -23.99 -0.62
N ALA A 393 -35.65 -23.26 -1.74
CA ALA A 393 -36.93 -22.87 -2.31
C ALA A 393 -37.70 -24.10 -2.79
N ARG A 394 -38.96 -24.23 -2.37
CA ARG A 394 -39.88 -25.28 -2.80
C ARG A 394 -41.26 -24.66 -3.02
N LEU A 395 -41.85 -24.85 -4.19
CA LEU A 395 -43.25 -24.48 -4.40
C LEU A 395 -44.14 -25.46 -3.63
N SER A 396 -44.89 -24.96 -2.65
CA SER A 396 -46.07 -25.65 -2.15
C SER A 396 -47.27 -25.26 -3.01
N GLY A 397 -47.71 -26.17 -3.89
CA GLY A 397 -48.92 -25.95 -4.70
C GLY A 397 -49.37 -27.17 -5.52
N ALA A 398 -50.27 -27.95 -4.93
CA ALA A 398 -51.29 -28.83 -5.52
C ALA A 398 -50.97 -29.70 -6.76
N SER A 399 -51.20 -31.02 -6.57
CA SER A 399 -51.14 -32.13 -7.53
C SER A 399 -49.73 -32.65 -7.84
N GLY A 400 -49.43 -33.82 -7.26
CA GLY A 400 -48.18 -34.53 -7.51
C GLY A 400 -48.01 -34.89 -8.99
N LYS A 401 -46.75 -34.89 -9.42
CA LYS A 401 -46.25 -35.09 -10.80
C LYS A 401 -46.12 -33.79 -11.62
N ASP A 402 -45.30 -32.86 -11.14
CA ASP A 402 -44.20 -32.28 -11.92
C ASP A 402 -43.40 -31.35 -11.02
N ASP A 403 -42.13 -31.70 -10.79
CA ASP A 403 -41.17 -30.94 -9.98
C ASP A 403 -40.72 -29.70 -10.79
N GLN A 404 -41.59 -28.69 -10.93
CA GLN A 404 -41.25 -27.44 -11.60
C GLN A 404 -40.20 -26.69 -10.76
N ARG A 405 -38.93 -26.82 -11.13
CA ARG A 405 -37.82 -26.07 -10.54
C ARG A 405 -38.05 -24.57 -10.74
N ILE A 406 -38.19 -23.82 -9.65
CA ILE A 406 -38.17 -22.35 -9.68
C ILE A 406 -36.82 -21.91 -10.26
N SER A 407 -36.86 -21.03 -11.27
CA SER A 407 -35.62 -20.47 -11.83
C SER A 407 -34.88 -19.61 -10.79
N PRO A 408 -33.54 -19.73 -10.65
CA PRO A 408 -32.73 -18.86 -9.77
C PRO A 408 -32.99 -17.36 -10.01
N LEU A 409 -33.35 -17.00 -11.23
CA LEU A 409 -33.64 -15.63 -11.63
C LEU A 409 -34.99 -15.14 -11.13
N ALA A 410 -36.00 -16.01 -11.08
CA ALA A 410 -37.29 -15.69 -10.50
C ALA A 410 -37.16 -15.46 -8.98
N LEU A 411 -36.33 -16.25 -8.30
CA LEU A 411 -35.99 -16.02 -6.88
C LEU A 411 -35.23 -14.72 -6.67
N THR A 412 -34.25 -14.42 -7.53
CA THR A 412 -33.50 -13.15 -7.46
C THR A 412 -34.43 -11.95 -7.64
N GLN A 413 -35.32 -12.02 -8.64
CA GLN A 413 -36.36 -11.01 -8.86
C GLN A 413 -37.27 -10.86 -7.64
N PHE A 414 -37.74 -11.96 -7.06
CA PHE A 414 -38.57 -11.95 -5.85
C PHE A 414 -37.91 -11.17 -4.70
N PHE A 415 -36.63 -11.42 -4.43
CA PHE A 415 -35.89 -10.66 -3.39
C PHE A 415 -35.70 -9.18 -3.75
N CYS A 416 -35.44 -8.86 -5.01
CA CYS A 416 -35.40 -7.46 -5.45
C CYS A 416 -36.76 -6.75 -5.29
N GLU A 417 -37.87 -7.44 -5.46
CA GLU A 417 -39.22 -6.83 -5.37
C GLU A 417 -39.74 -6.73 -3.93
N HIS A 418 -39.36 -7.67 -3.06
CA HIS A 418 -39.94 -7.79 -1.71
C HIS A 418 -38.96 -7.42 -0.60
N MET A 419 -37.68 -7.23 -0.90
CA MET A 419 -36.65 -6.98 0.10
C MET A 419 -35.76 -5.78 -0.23
N SER A 420 -36.00 -5.06 -1.33
CA SER A 420 -35.25 -3.84 -1.67
C SER A 420 -36.14 -2.59 -1.58
N PRO A 421 -35.77 -1.57 -0.79
CA PRO A 421 -34.69 -1.58 0.19
C PRO A 421 -35.00 -2.55 1.35
N THR A 422 -33.99 -3.10 2.03
CA THR A 422 -34.27 -4.04 3.13
C THR A 422 -34.92 -3.29 4.29
N PRO A 423 -35.68 -3.98 5.16
CA PRO A 423 -36.13 -3.37 6.42
C PRO A 423 -34.99 -2.78 7.27
N ALA A 424 -33.75 -3.25 7.08
CA ALA A 424 -32.58 -2.72 7.76
C ALA A 424 -32.22 -1.30 7.30
N VAL A 425 -32.53 -0.93 6.05
CA VAL A 425 -32.12 0.33 5.41
C VAL A 425 -33.27 1.17 4.82
N GLY A 426 -34.50 0.64 4.84
CA GLY A 426 -35.73 1.31 4.40
C GLY A 426 -36.72 1.49 5.55
N GLY A 427 -37.23 0.39 6.11
CA GLY A 427 -38.21 0.41 7.20
C GLY A 427 -39.35 -0.58 7.01
N ILE A 428 -40.35 -0.53 7.90
CA ILE A 428 -41.54 -1.39 7.90
C ILE A 428 -42.78 -0.57 8.33
N PRO A 429 -43.95 -0.74 7.70
CA PRO A 429 -44.21 -1.51 6.47
C PRO A 429 -43.45 -0.98 5.26
N LEU A 430 -42.98 -1.86 4.37
CA LEU A 430 -41.99 -1.51 3.35
C LEU A 430 -42.46 -0.38 2.42
N ASP A 431 -43.68 -0.47 1.89
CA ASP A 431 -44.21 0.50 0.94
C ASP A 431 -44.40 1.89 1.59
N LEU A 432 -45.00 1.92 2.79
CA LEU A 432 -45.18 3.15 3.56
C LEU A 432 -43.85 3.79 3.98
N ALA A 433 -42.86 2.98 4.37
CA ALA A 433 -41.54 3.48 4.71
C ALA A 433 -40.82 4.09 3.49
N ARG A 434 -40.99 3.49 2.29
CA ARG A 434 -40.46 4.04 1.04
C ARG A 434 -41.12 5.37 0.67
N ASP A 435 -42.45 5.44 0.78
CA ASP A 435 -43.19 6.68 0.53
C ASP A 435 -42.77 7.78 1.52
N PHE A 436 -42.63 7.44 2.80
CA PHE A 436 -42.15 8.37 3.83
C PHE A 436 -40.74 8.88 3.55
N ILE A 437 -39.80 7.99 3.17
CA ILE A 437 -38.44 8.39 2.78
C ILE A 437 -38.49 9.35 1.59
N ARG A 438 -39.28 9.02 0.56
CA ARG A 438 -39.42 9.85 -0.64
C ARG A 438 -39.97 11.24 -0.34
N GLU A 439 -40.90 11.34 0.59
CA GLU A 439 -41.50 12.62 0.99
C GLU A 439 -40.59 13.42 1.94
N SER A 440 -39.80 12.73 2.77
CA SER A 440 -38.94 13.36 3.78
C SER A 440 -37.59 13.79 3.22
N GLU A 441 -37.07 13.17 2.18
CA GLU A 441 -35.74 13.44 1.62
C GLU A 441 -35.82 14.11 0.26
N ASP A 442 -35.45 15.39 0.25
CA ASP A 442 -35.45 16.31 -0.89
C ASP A 442 -34.14 16.26 -1.70
N TRP A 443 -33.42 15.14 -1.65
CA TRP A 443 -32.12 14.96 -2.29
C TRP A 443 -31.94 13.52 -2.82
N ASP A 444 -30.97 13.34 -3.72
CA ASP A 444 -30.76 12.10 -4.47
C ASP A 444 -29.88 11.07 -3.72
N ARG A 445 -30.44 9.91 -3.36
CA ARG A 445 -29.69 8.80 -2.73
C ARG A 445 -28.77 8.04 -3.69
N GLY A 446 -28.90 8.21 -5.01
CA GLY A 446 -28.13 7.47 -6.00
C GLY A 446 -28.32 5.95 -5.88
N LEU A 447 -27.24 5.20 -5.63
CA LEU A 447 -27.28 3.76 -5.31
C LEU A 447 -27.17 3.48 -3.79
N TYR A 448 -27.22 4.49 -2.93
CA TYR A 448 -27.23 4.24 -1.48
C TYR A 448 -28.45 3.42 -1.08
N ALA A 449 -28.23 2.29 -0.38
CA ALA A 449 -29.23 1.27 -0.01
C ALA A 449 -29.81 0.46 -1.18
N ALA A 450 -29.27 0.60 -2.39
CA ALA A 450 -29.72 -0.13 -3.58
C ALA A 450 -29.17 -1.56 -3.65
N PRO A 451 -29.91 -2.52 -4.24
CA PRO A 451 -29.42 -3.84 -4.58
C PRO A 451 -28.36 -3.74 -5.67
N CYS A 452 -27.13 -4.15 -5.34
CA CYS A 452 -25.98 -4.15 -6.24
C CYS A 452 -25.26 -5.50 -6.17
N GLY A 453 -24.58 -5.94 -7.21
CA GLY A 453 -23.80 -7.18 -7.18
C GLY A 453 -23.68 -7.84 -8.54
N ILE A 454 -23.84 -9.16 -8.57
CA ILE A 454 -23.64 -9.99 -9.77
C ILE A 454 -24.87 -10.80 -10.17
N LEU A 455 -25.09 -10.93 -11.48
CA LEU A 455 -26.14 -11.73 -12.09
C LEU A 455 -25.58 -12.67 -13.17
N SER A 456 -26.04 -13.92 -13.16
CA SER A 456 -25.76 -14.94 -14.18
C SER A 456 -26.96 -15.88 -14.35
N SER A 457 -26.98 -16.71 -15.40
CA SER A 457 -28.05 -17.73 -15.55
C SER A 457 -28.08 -18.81 -14.46
N HIS A 458 -27.01 -19.00 -13.69
CA HIS A 458 -26.92 -20.03 -12.65
C HIS A 458 -27.22 -19.49 -11.24
N GLY A 459 -27.37 -18.17 -11.11
CA GLY A 459 -27.56 -17.54 -9.81
C GLY A 459 -27.13 -16.09 -9.76
N SER A 460 -27.29 -15.52 -8.57
CA SER A 460 -26.98 -14.13 -8.24
C SER A 460 -26.33 -14.02 -6.87
N GLU A 461 -25.56 -12.97 -6.67
CA GLU A 461 -25.17 -12.51 -5.34
C GLU A 461 -25.32 -11.00 -5.30
N LEU A 462 -26.36 -10.57 -4.58
CA LEU A 462 -26.74 -9.18 -4.42
C LEU A 462 -26.51 -8.73 -2.98
N VAL A 463 -26.02 -7.50 -2.86
CA VAL A 463 -25.70 -6.81 -1.61
C VAL A 463 -26.47 -5.50 -1.56
N VAL A 464 -26.61 -4.96 -0.36
CA VAL A 464 -27.26 -3.66 -0.14
C VAL A 464 -26.18 -2.59 -0.11
N ALA A 465 -26.22 -1.62 -1.01
CA ALA A 465 -25.17 -0.62 -1.19
C ALA A 465 -25.15 0.48 -0.11
N ILE A 466 -24.89 0.08 1.13
CA ILE A 466 -24.62 0.98 2.27
C ILE A 466 -23.12 1.16 2.47
N ARG A 467 -22.75 2.12 3.34
CA ARG A 467 -21.36 2.51 3.56
C ARG A 467 -20.71 2.77 2.22
N SER A 468 -21.23 3.78 1.54
CA SER A 468 -20.99 4.02 0.13
C SER A 468 -20.72 5.49 -0.15
N CYS A 469 -20.07 5.72 -1.28
CA CYS A 469 -19.65 7.02 -1.76
C CYS A 469 -19.88 7.09 -3.27
N LEU A 470 -20.35 8.23 -3.74
CA LEU A 470 -20.44 8.57 -5.16
C LEU A 470 -19.36 9.60 -5.48
N VAL A 471 -18.42 9.24 -6.36
CA VAL A 471 -17.41 10.13 -6.92
C VAL A 471 -18.00 10.85 -8.13
N ARG A 472 -17.92 12.18 -8.14
CA ARG A 472 -18.46 13.11 -9.14
C ARG A 472 -17.34 14.04 -9.60
N ARG A 473 -17.32 14.36 -10.91
CA ARG A 473 -16.29 15.19 -11.56
C ARG A 473 -14.84 14.76 -11.24
N GLY A 474 -14.67 13.49 -10.85
CA GLY A 474 -13.43 12.91 -10.37
C GLY A 474 -12.86 13.47 -9.05
N SER A 475 -13.39 14.54 -8.46
CA SER A 475 -12.86 15.15 -7.22
C SER A 475 -13.91 15.47 -6.16
N GLU A 476 -15.20 15.32 -6.45
CA GLU A 476 -16.32 15.55 -5.52
C GLU A 476 -16.79 14.19 -4.99
N LEU A 477 -16.85 14.01 -3.67
CA LEU A 477 -17.26 12.75 -3.02
C LEU A 477 -18.53 12.98 -2.21
N HIS A 478 -19.63 12.37 -2.65
CA HIS A 478 -20.88 12.32 -1.89
C HIS A 478 -20.89 11.05 -1.06
N VAL A 479 -20.67 11.18 0.24
CA VAL A 479 -20.65 10.07 1.20
C VAL A 479 -22.03 9.92 1.83
N TYR A 480 -22.59 8.71 1.81
CA TYR A 480 -23.94 8.45 2.29
C TYR A 480 -23.96 7.61 3.57
N GLY A 481 -24.93 7.89 4.44
CA GLY A 481 -25.20 7.08 5.63
C GLY A 481 -26.62 7.26 6.13
N GLY A 482 -27.10 6.33 6.96
CA GLY A 482 -28.46 6.36 7.49
C GLY A 482 -28.60 5.55 8.77
N ALA A 483 -29.61 5.89 9.57
CA ALA A 483 -29.86 5.31 10.88
C ALA A 483 -31.31 4.86 11.02
N GLY A 484 -31.48 3.74 11.72
CA GLY A 484 -32.77 3.06 11.84
C GLY A 484 -33.57 3.61 13.01
N MET A 485 -34.66 4.30 12.69
CA MET A 485 -35.56 4.89 13.67
C MET A 485 -36.61 3.87 14.11
N VAL A 486 -36.80 3.77 15.41
CA VAL A 486 -37.86 3.01 16.10
C VAL A 486 -38.55 3.90 17.15
N PRO A 487 -39.70 3.51 17.72
CA PRO A 487 -40.31 4.25 18.83
C PRO A 487 -39.30 4.56 19.95
N GLY A 488 -39.21 5.83 20.38
CA GLY A 488 -38.28 6.27 21.41
C GLY A 488 -36.86 6.65 20.94
N SER A 489 -36.61 6.70 19.62
CA SER A 489 -35.32 7.17 19.07
C SER A 489 -35.06 8.64 19.39
N ASN A 490 -33.82 9.00 19.72
CA ASN A 490 -33.43 10.37 20.05
C ASN A 490 -32.81 11.08 18.82
N PRO A 491 -33.39 12.19 18.32
CA PRO A 491 -32.91 12.85 17.10
C PRO A 491 -31.40 13.15 17.04
N ALA A 492 -30.79 13.58 18.15
CA ALA A 492 -29.38 13.94 18.19
C ALA A 492 -28.46 12.70 18.19
N GLU A 493 -28.85 11.63 18.90
CA GLU A 493 -28.09 10.37 18.91
C GLU A 493 -28.07 9.72 17.52
N GLU A 494 -29.18 9.80 16.80
CA GLU A 494 -29.31 9.24 15.45
C GLU A 494 -28.43 9.98 14.44
N PHE A 495 -28.35 11.31 14.54
CA PHE A 495 -27.42 12.11 13.73
C PHE A 495 -25.96 11.71 13.99
N ALA A 496 -25.61 11.51 15.27
CA ALA A 496 -24.28 11.05 15.67
C ALA A 496 -23.97 9.63 15.15
N GLU A 497 -24.93 8.70 15.20
CA GLU A 497 -24.79 7.35 14.66
C GLU A 497 -24.47 7.37 13.15
N ILE A 498 -25.18 8.21 12.38
CA ILE A 498 -24.90 8.33 10.93
C ILE A 498 -23.49 8.88 10.69
N SER A 499 -23.00 9.79 11.55
CA SER A 499 -21.60 10.29 11.46
C SER A 499 -20.60 9.15 11.57
N LEU A 500 -20.81 8.24 12.53
CA LEU A 500 -19.96 7.06 12.71
C LEU A 500 -20.01 6.12 11.51
N LYS A 501 -21.18 5.96 10.87
CA LYS A 501 -21.35 5.11 9.68
C LYS A 501 -20.62 5.64 8.45
N MET A 502 -20.53 6.97 8.30
CA MET A 502 -19.84 7.63 7.18
C MET A 502 -18.34 7.82 7.40
N ARG A 503 -17.89 7.72 8.67
CA ARG A 503 -16.51 7.96 9.10
C ARG A 503 -15.45 7.31 8.22
N GLN A 504 -15.68 6.08 7.78
CA GLN A 504 -14.74 5.33 6.95
C GLN A 504 -14.35 6.05 5.64
N PHE A 505 -15.22 6.90 5.09
CA PHE A 505 -14.93 7.72 3.91
C PHE A 505 -14.55 9.14 4.28
N THR A 506 -15.18 9.72 5.30
CA THR A 506 -14.90 11.12 5.69
C THR A 506 -13.54 11.30 6.38
N GLU A 507 -13.00 10.26 7.01
CA GLU A 507 -11.63 10.25 7.58
C GLU A 507 -10.60 9.61 6.63
N ALA A 508 -11.03 9.04 5.50
CA ALA A 508 -10.11 8.48 4.49
C ALA A 508 -9.28 9.57 3.80
N PHE A 509 -9.83 10.77 3.77
CA PHE A 509 -9.13 11.95 3.34
C PHE A 509 -8.76 12.70 4.61
N PRO A 510 -7.46 12.92 4.88
CA PRO A 510 -7.15 14.04 5.73
C PRO A 510 -7.86 15.25 5.10
N GLU A 511 -8.54 16.05 5.93
CA GLU A 511 -8.81 17.43 5.57
C GLU A 511 -7.55 17.93 4.84
N ALA A 512 -7.70 18.56 3.65
CA ALA A 512 -6.75 19.61 3.24
C ALA A 512 -6.50 20.29 4.53
N PRO A 513 -5.28 20.25 5.08
CA PRO A 513 -5.13 20.62 6.45
C PRO A 513 -5.88 21.95 6.56
N SER A 514 -7.06 21.89 7.22
CA SER A 514 -7.29 22.73 8.33
C SER A 514 -6.07 22.31 9.12
N VAL A 515 -4.96 23.00 8.82
CA VAL A 515 -3.93 23.18 9.78
C VAL A 515 -4.83 23.66 10.90
N PRO A 516 -5.06 22.92 11.99
CA PRO A 516 -5.35 23.64 13.20
C PRO A 516 -4.18 24.61 13.23
N ARG A 517 -4.36 25.87 12.78
CA ARG A 517 -3.26 26.70 12.28
C ARG A 517 -2.27 26.71 13.42
N GLY A 518 -1.22 25.89 13.31
CA GLY A 518 -0.29 25.72 14.41
C GLY A 518 0.42 27.03 14.61
N LEU A 519 0.59 27.73 13.48
CA LEU A 519 1.12 29.06 13.37
C LEU A 519 0.09 29.98 12.70
N ASP A 520 -0.47 30.88 13.49
CA ASP A 520 -1.14 32.09 13.00
C ASP A 520 -0.43 33.33 13.54
N ILE A 521 -0.91 34.52 13.14
CA ILE A 521 -0.32 35.79 13.59
C ILE A 521 -0.40 35.91 15.11
N ALA A 522 -1.48 35.43 15.73
CA ALA A 522 -1.65 35.47 17.18
C ALA A 522 -0.62 34.56 17.89
N THR A 523 -0.34 33.39 17.32
CA THR A 523 0.65 32.44 17.84
C THR A 523 2.06 32.99 17.67
N LEU A 524 2.42 33.54 16.50
CA LEU A 524 3.70 34.23 16.31
C LEU A 524 3.88 35.39 17.30
N ALA A 525 2.82 36.17 17.49
CA ALA A 525 2.79 37.26 18.46
C ALA A 525 2.91 36.74 19.91
N ALA A 526 2.45 35.52 20.21
CA ALA A 526 2.51 34.96 21.55
C ALA A 526 3.89 34.37 21.92
N LEU A 527 4.81 34.24 20.96
CA LEU A 527 6.13 33.64 21.21
C LEU A 527 6.99 34.50 22.15
N PRO A 528 7.68 33.89 23.13
CA PRO A 528 8.32 34.61 24.23
C PRO A 528 9.60 35.34 23.83
N ASN A 529 10.33 34.86 22.82
CA ASN A 529 11.59 35.44 22.39
C ASN A 529 11.90 35.18 20.90
N ILE A 530 12.87 35.92 20.35
CA ILE A 530 13.21 35.84 18.91
C ILE A 530 13.84 34.48 18.50
N ASN A 531 14.51 33.77 19.42
CA ASN A 531 15.03 32.43 19.14
C ASN A 531 13.87 31.46 18.85
N THR A 532 12.84 31.48 19.70
CA THR A 532 11.63 30.66 19.49
C THR A 532 10.88 31.04 18.22
N LEU A 533 10.81 32.33 17.88
CA LEU A 533 10.23 32.81 16.62
C LEU A 533 10.93 32.22 15.40
N TRP A 534 12.25 32.39 15.29
CA TRP A 534 13.03 31.89 14.16
C TRP A 534 12.97 30.37 14.05
N ALA A 535 13.13 29.66 15.17
CA ALA A 535 13.04 28.21 15.18
C ALA A 535 11.66 27.71 14.72
N THR A 536 10.57 28.41 15.10
CA THR A 536 9.22 28.04 14.69
C THR A 536 9.01 28.26 13.19
N LEU A 537 9.51 29.39 12.63
CA LEU A 537 9.48 29.65 11.19
C LEU A 537 10.27 28.60 10.40
N VAL A 538 11.47 28.23 10.86
CA VAL A 538 12.32 27.21 10.22
C VAL A 538 11.63 25.84 10.20
N VAL A 539 11.07 25.40 11.32
CA VAL A 539 10.43 24.09 11.43
C VAL A 539 9.14 24.05 10.61
N GLU A 540 8.32 25.10 10.66
CA GLU A 540 7.12 25.23 9.82
C GLU A 540 7.49 25.11 8.33
N GLU A 541 8.51 25.83 7.87
CA GLU A 541 8.95 25.77 6.47
C GLU A 541 9.50 24.38 6.09
N CYS A 542 10.33 23.78 6.96
CA CYS A 542 10.81 22.41 6.78
C CYS A 542 9.64 21.44 6.54
N VAL A 543 8.60 21.52 7.36
CA VAL A 543 7.44 20.63 7.27
C VAL A 543 6.63 20.88 5.99
N ARG A 544 6.47 22.13 5.57
CA ARG A 544 5.83 22.49 4.28
C ARG A 544 6.59 21.91 3.08
N LEU A 545 7.92 21.88 3.15
CA LEU A 545 8.80 21.28 2.15
C LEU A 545 8.87 19.74 2.21
N GLY A 546 8.12 19.11 3.13
CA GLY A 546 8.04 17.65 3.25
C GLY A 546 9.00 17.04 4.27
N VAL A 547 9.80 17.83 4.98
CA VAL A 547 10.67 17.37 6.07
C VAL A 547 9.82 17.17 7.33
N LYS A 548 9.19 16.01 7.44
CA LYS A 548 8.27 15.67 8.54
C LYS A 548 8.92 14.84 9.63
N SER A 549 10.06 14.23 9.36
CA SER A 549 10.76 13.33 10.29
C SER A 549 11.98 14.02 10.87
N PHE A 550 12.06 14.02 12.21
CA PHE A 550 13.12 14.66 12.97
C PHE A 550 13.75 13.67 13.94
N VAL A 551 15.07 13.52 13.87
CA VAL A 551 15.87 12.87 14.92
C VAL A 551 16.44 13.95 15.81
N ILE A 552 16.25 13.82 17.13
CA ILE A 552 16.66 14.84 18.11
C ILE A 552 17.64 14.22 19.08
N CYS A 553 18.82 14.83 19.22
CA CYS A 553 19.75 14.50 20.30
C CYS A 553 19.71 15.60 21.36
N ALA A 554 19.66 15.18 22.63
CA ALA A 554 19.37 16.08 23.75
C ALA A 554 20.47 17.14 23.94
N GLY A 555 20.06 18.40 24.18
CA GLY A 555 20.99 19.44 24.60
C GLY A 555 20.37 20.83 24.72
N SER A 556 21.03 21.70 25.48
CA SER A 556 20.48 23.01 25.85
C SER A 556 20.50 24.02 24.70
N ARG A 557 21.55 24.09 23.88
CA ARG A 557 21.65 25.11 22.82
C ARG A 557 20.61 24.90 21.71
N SER A 558 20.16 23.67 21.50
CA SER A 558 19.16 23.28 20.50
C SER A 558 17.71 23.44 20.97
N THR A 559 17.47 23.87 22.22
CA THR A 559 16.12 24.04 22.78
C THR A 559 15.14 24.77 21.85
N PRO A 560 15.49 25.90 21.20
CA PRO A 560 14.54 26.59 20.32
C PRO A 560 14.00 25.70 19.19
N LEU A 561 14.86 24.93 18.52
CA LEU A 561 14.49 24.01 17.44
C LEU A 561 13.69 22.81 17.98
N VAL A 562 14.13 22.22 19.09
CA VAL A 562 13.46 21.07 19.70
C VAL A 562 12.04 21.43 20.15
N VAL A 563 11.86 22.59 20.78
CA VAL A 563 10.53 23.07 21.21
C VAL A 563 9.64 23.35 20.00
N ALA A 564 10.18 23.92 18.92
CA ALA A 564 9.43 24.14 17.69
C ALA A 564 8.95 22.81 17.06
N VAL A 565 9.82 21.80 16.97
CA VAL A 565 9.45 20.46 16.49
C VAL A 565 8.41 19.81 17.40
N ALA A 566 8.62 19.81 18.71
CA ALA A 566 7.73 19.16 19.68
C ALA A 566 6.31 19.78 19.72
N ARG A 567 6.18 21.06 19.33
CA ARG A 567 4.89 21.76 19.26
C ARG A 567 4.25 21.73 17.88
N HIS A 568 4.95 21.25 16.86
CA HIS A 568 4.46 21.23 15.49
C HIS A 568 3.57 19.99 15.24
N PRO A 569 2.30 20.15 14.84
CA PRO A 569 1.32 19.03 14.79
C PRO A 569 1.62 17.96 13.74
N HIS A 570 2.44 18.29 12.73
CA HIS A 570 2.79 17.38 11.63
C HIS A 570 4.26 16.92 11.66
N ALA A 571 4.99 17.25 12.73
CA ALA A 571 6.36 16.76 12.89
C ALA A 571 6.34 15.44 13.67
N SER A 572 7.02 14.42 13.14
CA SER A 572 7.31 13.17 13.84
C SER A 572 8.74 13.23 14.35
N ALA A 573 8.92 13.05 15.66
CA ALA A 573 10.23 13.12 16.28
C ALA A 573 10.59 11.83 17.01
N VAL A 574 11.85 11.42 16.92
CA VAL A 574 12.46 10.38 17.75
C VAL A 574 13.65 11.01 18.48
N VAL A 575 13.81 10.67 19.75
CA VAL A 575 14.93 11.15 20.56
C VAL A 575 15.99 10.06 20.64
N ASP A 576 17.24 10.45 20.36
CA ASP A 576 18.41 9.59 20.51
C ASP A 576 19.38 10.18 21.54
N HIS A 577 20.11 9.32 22.24
CA HIS A 577 21.09 9.71 23.24
C HIS A 577 22.50 9.84 22.65
N ASP A 578 22.79 9.12 21.56
CA ASP A 578 24.08 9.16 20.86
C ASP A 578 23.90 9.89 19.53
N GLU A 579 24.59 11.02 19.31
CA GLU A 579 24.49 11.76 18.05
C GLU A 579 24.98 10.97 16.83
N ARG A 580 25.97 10.08 17.00
CA ARG A 580 26.44 9.21 15.92
C ARG A 580 25.35 8.21 15.57
N GLY A 581 24.79 7.53 16.58
CA GLY A 581 23.65 6.63 16.42
C GLY A 581 22.45 7.33 15.76
N GLY A 582 22.09 8.51 16.26
CA GLY A 582 21.03 9.35 15.72
C GLY A 582 21.24 9.74 14.24
N ALA A 583 22.48 10.04 13.83
CA ALA A 583 22.80 10.34 12.44
C ALA A 583 22.52 9.14 11.52
N PHE A 584 22.89 7.93 11.94
CA PHE A 584 22.61 6.70 11.22
C PHE A 584 21.13 6.30 11.29
N PHE A 585 20.44 6.59 12.39
CA PHE A 585 18.99 6.42 12.48
C PHE A 585 18.27 7.33 11.45
N ALA A 586 18.67 8.60 11.36
CA ALA A 586 18.17 9.53 10.36
C ALA A 586 18.46 9.04 8.93
N LEU A 587 19.68 8.52 8.68
CA LEU A 587 20.08 7.90 7.41
C LEU A 587 19.14 6.73 7.04
N GLY A 588 18.89 5.82 7.98
CA GLY A 588 17.98 4.69 7.79
C GLY A 588 16.55 5.13 7.47
N TRP A 589 16.04 6.10 8.23
CA TRP A 589 14.69 6.65 8.02
C TRP A 589 14.56 7.35 6.66
N ALA A 590 15.58 8.09 6.23
CA ALA A 590 15.63 8.72 4.92
C ALA A 590 15.72 7.67 3.79
N LYS A 591 16.50 6.59 3.97
CA LYS A 591 16.56 5.47 3.02
C LYS A 591 15.18 4.81 2.83
N ALA A 592 14.42 4.61 3.90
CA ALA A 592 13.10 3.99 3.83
C ALA A 592 12.05 4.88 3.15
N THR A 593 11.98 6.16 3.54
CA THR A 593 10.95 7.09 3.07
C THR A 593 11.28 7.73 1.72
N ARG A 594 12.56 7.72 1.32
CA ARG A 594 13.12 8.48 0.19
C ARG A 594 12.79 9.98 0.26
N ALA A 595 12.60 10.49 1.47
CA ALA A 595 12.33 11.89 1.77
C ALA A 595 13.42 12.44 2.71
N PRO A 596 13.68 13.76 2.71
CA PRO A 596 14.66 14.33 3.61
C PRO A 596 14.25 14.15 5.08
N VAL A 597 15.20 13.68 5.89
CA VAL A 597 15.05 13.56 7.35
C VAL A 597 15.98 14.57 8.03
N ALA A 598 15.44 15.33 8.98
CA ALA A 598 16.23 16.29 9.75
C ALA A 598 16.84 15.64 10.98
N ILE A 599 18.06 16.04 11.33
CA ILE A 599 18.69 15.72 12.60
C ILE A 599 19.05 17.01 13.35
N ILE A 600 18.58 17.12 14.59
CA ILE A 600 18.82 18.27 15.46
C ILE A 600 19.78 17.85 16.57
N VAL A 601 20.90 18.54 16.67
CA VAL A 601 21.87 18.35 17.75
C VAL A 601 22.24 19.69 18.39
N THR A 602 22.72 19.61 19.62
CA THR A 602 23.31 20.77 20.28
C THR A 602 24.71 21.09 19.73
N SER A 603 25.28 22.19 20.19
CA SER A 603 26.62 22.65 19.80
C SER A 603 27.75 21.79 20.36
N GLY A 604 28.95 21.91 19.78
CA GLY A 604 30.15 21.21 20.25
C GLY A 604 30.36 19.86 19.57
N THR A 605 30.94 18.89 20.29
CA THR A 605 31.28 17.57 19.73
C THR A 605 30.06 16.76 19.27
N ALA A 606 28.85 17.10 19.75
CA ALA A 606 27.59 16.58 19.24
C ALA A 606 27.47 16.76 17.70
N VAL A 607 27.95 17.89 17.17
CA VAL A 607 28.01 18.13 15.72
C VAL A 607 29.06 17.26 15.04
N ALA A 608 30.23 17.07 15.67
CA ALA A 608 31.30 16.24 15.12
C ALA A 608 30.90 14.75 15.03
N ASN A 609 30.11 14.25 15.99
CA ASN A 609 29.59 12.88 15.99
C ASN A 609 28.67 12.59 14.79
N LEU A 610 28.11 13.61 14.13
CA LEU A 610 27.31 13.42 12.91
C LEU A 610 28.17 13.01 11.70
N LEU A 611 29.48 13.28 11.74
CA LEU A 611 30.36 13.17 10.57
C LEU A 611 30.29 11.78 9.89
N PRO A 612 30.34 10.63 10.58
CA PRO A 612 30.30 9.34 9.90
C PRO A 612 28.98 9.11 9.15
N GLY A 613 27.84 9.44 9.77
CA GLY A 613 26.52 9.35 9.13
C GLY A 613 26.39 10.32 7.94
N VAL A 614 26.99 11.51 8.03
CA VAL A 614 27.05 12.49 6.94
C VAL A 614 27.89 11.98 5.76
N VAL A 615 29.05 11.37 6.03
CA VAL A 615 29.90 10.78 5.00
C VAL A 615 29.15 9.66 4.27
N GLU A 616 28.51 8.75 5.01
CA GLU A 616 27.70 7.67 4.42
C GLU A 616 26.53 8.24 3.59
N ALA A 617 25.80 9.23 4.11
CA ALA A 617 24.70 9.88 3.40
C ALA A 617 25.18 10.55 2.09
N ALA A 618 26.35 11.18 2.12
CA ALA A 618 26.94 11.81 0.96
C ALA A 618 27.23 10.81 -0.16
N GLN A 619 27.88 9.69 0.19
CA GLN A 619 28.28 8.64 -0.75
C GLN A 619 27.09 7.80 -1.24
N SER A 620 26.11 7.55 -0.37
CA SER A 620 24.88 6.81 -0.70
C SER A 620 23.76 7.68 -1.28
N HIS A 621 24.00 8.98 -1.49
CA HIS A 621 23.02 9.96 -1.98
C HIS A 621 21.71 10.00 -1.15
N VAL A 622 21.83 9.96 0.18
CA VAL A 622 20.70 9.97 1.10
C VAL A 622 20.40 11.40 1.55
N PRO A 623 19.15 11.89 1.43
CA PRO A 623 18.79 13.26 1.78
C PRO A 623 18.73 13.46 3.30
N LEU A 624 19.70 14.17 3.88
CA LEU A 624 19.71 14.54 5.30
C LEU A 624 19.76 16.05 5.48
N LEU A 625 19.04 16.57 6.47
CA LEU A 625 19.10 17.98 6.86
C LEU A 625 19.68 18.11 8.26
N LEU A 626 20.92 18.58 8.37
CA LEU A 626 21.62 18.74 9.64
C LEU A 626 21.29 20.11 10.22
N LEU A 627 20.48 20.15 11.27
CA LEU A 627 20.06 21.36 11.98
C LEU A 627 20.87 21.48 13.28
N THR A 628 22.05 22.09 13.21
CA THR A 628 22.99 22.11 14.35
C THR A 628 22.90 23.43 15.09
N ALA A 629 22.62 23.39 16.39
CA ALA A 629 22.65 24.60 17.20
C ALA A 629 24.10 25.03 17.50
N ASP A 630 24.34 26.33 17.64
CA ASP A 630 25.67 26.92 17.84
C ASP A 630 25.63 28.10 18.81
N ARG A 631 26.81 28.50 19.29
CA ARG A 631 27.00 29.77 20.01
C ARG A 631 27.09 30.94 19.03
N PRO A 632 26.64 32.14 19.45
CA PRO A 632 26.73 33.34 18.64
C PRO A 632 28.19 33.77 18.42
N SER A 633 28.40 34.58 17.38
CA SER A 633 29.73 34.99 16.91
C SER A 633 30.62 35.57 18.00
N GLU A 634 30.05 36.33 18.95
CA GLU A 634 30.81 36.94 20.06
C GLU A 634 31.36 35.94 21.09
N LEU A 635 30.94 34.66 21.04
CA LEU A 635 31.44 33.60 21.92
C LEU A 635 32.37 32.61 21.20
N ARG A 636 32.46 32.66 19.87
CA ARG A 636 33.39 31.83 19.10
C ARG A 636 34.83 32.30 19.35
N ASP A 637 35.77 31.36 19.41
CA ASP A 637 37.21 31.62 19.63
C ASP A 637 37.57 32.33 20.95
N THR A 638 36.67 32.30 21.94
CA THR A 638 36.88 32.95 23.25
C THR A 638 37.20 31.97 24.39
N GLY A 639 37.19 30.67 24.12
CA GLY A 639 37.23 29.62 25.16
C GLY A 639 35.87 29.39 25.85
N ALA A 640 34.77 29.94 25.31
CA ALA A 640 33.43 29.68 25.82
C ALA A 640 33.09 28.18 25.82
N ASN A 641 32.50 27.70 26.92
CA ASN A 641 32.23 26.28 27.13
C ASN A 641 31.45 25.65 25.95
N GLN A 642 31.88 24.44 25.54
CA GLN A 642 31.29 23.62 24.48
C GLN A 642 31.20 24.32 23.10
N THR A 643 31.97 25.39 22.87
CA THR A 643 31.99 26.12 21.59
C THR A 643 33.15 25.63 20.72
N ILE A 644 32.87 25.27 19.47
CA ILE A 644 33.87 24.85 18.48
C ILE A 644 33.62 25.58 17.16
N THR A 645 34.55 25.47 16.20
CA THR A 645 34.32 25.92 14.83
C THR A 645 33.36 24.97 14.11
N GLN A 646 32.06 25.28 14.11
CA GLN A 646 31.02 24.49 13.44
C GLN A 646 30.85 24.82 11.94
N PRO A 647 30.91 26.09 11.49
CA PRO A 647 30.77 26.40 10.07
C PRO A 647 31.83 25.68 9.23
N GLY A 648 31.39 24.91 8.22
CA GLY A 648 32.27 24.16 7.32
C GLY A 648 32.84 22.85 7.88
N ILE A 649 32.42 22.41 9.08
CA ILE A 649 32.97 21.21 9.74
C ILE A 649 32.82 19.92 8.91
N PHE A 650 31.80 19.82 8.06
CA PHE A 650 31.57 18.65 7.20
C PHE A 650 32.24 18.74 5.82
N GLY A 651 32.89 19.87 5.50
CA GLY A 651 33.63 20.06 4.26
C GLY A 651 32.84 19.69 3.00
N ALA A 652 33.47 18.92 2.11
CA ALA A 652 32.89 18.50 0.84
C ALA A 652 31.83 17.38 0.94
N HIS A 653 31.53 16.88 2.15
CA HIS A 653 30.55 15.82 2.31
C HIS A 653 29.10 16.32 2.20
N VAL A 654 28.86 17.63 2.36
CA VAL A 654 27.52 18.22 2.23
C VAL A 654 27.28 18.82 0.84
N ARG A 655 26.04 18.75 0.36
CA ARG A 655 25.60 19.38 -0.90
C ARG A 655 25.57 20.89 -0.82
N TRP A 656 25.26 21.39 0.37
CA TRP A 656 25.20 22.80 0.69
C TRP A 656 25.36 23.00 2.20
N ALA A 657 25.90 24.13 2.59
CA ALA A 657 26.03 24.52 3.99
C ALA A 657 25.78 26.02 4.16
N LYS A 658 25.14 26.40 5.26
CA LYS A 658 24.96 27.80 5.64
C LYS A 658 25.15 28.01 7.14
N ASP A 659 26.00 28.97 7.49
CA ASP A 659 26.06 29.54 8.83
C ASP A 659 24.99 30.62 8.96
N MET A 660 23.91 30.31 9.68
CA MET A 660 22.77 31.19 9.81
C MET A 660 23.12 32.37 10.72
N PRO A 661 22.68 33.59 10.37
CA PRO A 661 22.87 34.74 11.26
C PRO A 661 22.18 34.48 12.61
N CYS A 662 22.75 35.02 13.69
CA CYS A 662 22.09 34.98 14.99
C CYS A 662 20.73 35.71 14.89
N PRO A 663 19.64 35.18 15.47
CA PRO A 663 18.32 35.80 15.41
C PRO A 663 18.33 37.30 15.77
N THR A 664 17.81 38.13 14.86
CA THR A 664 17.76 39.59 14.96
C THR A 664 16.57 40.13 14.17
N THR A 665 16.05 41.33 14.48
CA THR A 665 14.99 41.97 13.69
C THR A 665 15.46 42.58 12.37
N GLU A 666 16.77 42.67 12.15
CA GLU A 666 17.36 43.26 10.94
C GLU A 666 17.32 42.31 9.73
N VAL A 667 17.29 41.00 9.99
CA VAL A 667 17.17 39.98 8.95
C VAL A 667 15.69 39.69 8.71
N PRO A 668 15.17 39.88 7.50
CA PRO A 668 13.75 39.66 7.23
C PRO A 668 13.41 38.17 7.22
N ALA A 669 12.18 37.81 7.66
CA ALA A 669 11.72 36.41 7.70
C ALA A 669 11.85 35.69 6.35
N HIS A 670 11.58 36.37 5.23
CA HIS A 670 11.65 35.74 3.91
C HIS A 670 13.06 35.27 3.54
N ALA A 671 14.12 35.91 4.05
CA ALA A 671 15.48 35.46 3.83
C ALA A 671 15.72 34.11 4.52
N LEU A 672 15.30 34.00 5.79
CA LEU A 672 15.34 32.77 6.58
C LEU A 672 14.55 31.64 5.90
N LEU A 673 13.31 31.91 5.48
CA LEU A 673 12.47 30.91 4.82
C LEU A 673 13.09 30.46 3.48
N SER A 674 13.57 31.39 2.66
CA SER A 674 14.19 31.06 1.37
C SER A 674 15.48 30.24 1.50
N ASP A 675 16.23 30.40 2.61
CA ASP A 675 17.40 29.57 2.91
C ASP A 675 17.01 28.14 3.24
N VAL A 676 15.90 27.94 3.97
CA VAL A 676 15.36 26.61 4.26
C VAL A 676 14.88 25.94 2.96
N ASP A 677 14.17 26.67 2.10
CA ASP A 677 13.73 26.17 0.79
C ASP A 677 14.93 25.69 -0.05
N LEU A 678 15.98 26.50 -0.12
CA LEU A 678 17.20 26.18 -0.84
C LEU A 678 17.92 24.96 -0.22
N ALA A 679 17.96 24.88 1.11
CA ALA A 679 18.55 23.74 1.82
C ALA A 679 17.86 22.42 1.45
N VAL A 680 16.53 22.40 1.48
CA VAL A 680 15.75 21.19 1.17
C VAL A 680 15.84 20.86 -0.32
N ALA A 681 15.87 21.86 -1.21
CA ALA A 681 16.09 21.64 -2.64
C ALA A 681 17.45 20.98 -2.94
N HIS A 682 18.51 21.38 -2.23
CA HIS A 682 19.82 20.70 -2.31
C HIS A 682 19.78 19.29 -1.71
N ALA A 683 19.17 19.13 -0.52
CA ALA A 683 19.14 17.85 0.18
C ALA A 683 18.39 16.78 -0.63
N SER A 684 17.23 17.15 -1.18
CA SER A 684 16.37 16.29 -2.02
C SER A 684 16.91 16.06 -3.43
N GLY A 685 17.93 16.81 -3.86
CA GLY A 685 18.46 16.73 -5.22
C GLY A 685 17.57 17.39 -6.28
N ALA A 686 16.55 18.17 -5.92
CA ALA A 686 15.61 18.80 -6.87
C ALA A 686 16.29 19.67 -7.95
N LEU A 687 17.49 20.20 -7.66
CA LEU A 687 18.25 21.07 -8.56
C LEU A 687 19.14 20.32 -9.56
N ALA A 688 19.64 19.13 -9.20
CA ALA A 688 20.74 18.47 -9.91
C ALA A 688 20.66 16.94 -9.93
N ASP A 689 19.54 16.36 -9.48
CA ASP A 689 19.35 14.91 -9.25
C ASP A 689 20.50 14.27 -8.48
N HIS A 690 20.96 14.98 -7.44
CA HIS A 690 22.10 14.57 -6.63
C HIS A 690 21.82 14.77 -5.13
N PRO A 691 20.86 14.01 -4.55
CA PRO A 691 20.49 14.13 -3.15
C PRO A 691 21.68 13.83 -2.22
N GLY A 692 21.60 14.35 -1.00
CA GLY A 692 22.66 14.21 -0.01
C GLY A 692 22.46 15.07 1.23
N PRO A 693 23.42 15.08 2.16
CA PRO A 693 23.32 15.85 3.40
C PRO A 693 23.52 17.35 3.15
N VAL A 694 22.80 18.19 3.89
CA VAL A 694 22.91 19.65 3.90
C VAL A 694 23.04 20.15 5.33
N HIS A 695 23.88 21.16 5.57
CA HIS A 695 24.17 21.66 6.91
C HIS A 695 23.64 23.09 7.14
N LEU A 696 22.70 23.25 8.06
CA LEU A 696 22.26 24.54 8.57
C LEU A 696 22.73 24.71 10.01
N ASN A 697 23.64 25.66 10.22
CA ASN A 697 24.19 25.98 11.54
C ASN A 697 23.47 27.18 12.16
N PHE A 698 22.81 27.00 13.31
CA PHE A 698 21.97 28.02 13.95
C PHE A 698 22.62 28.58 15.22
N ALA A 699 23.15 29.80 15.12
CA ALA A 699 23.68 30.53 16.27
C ALA A 699 22.55 31.09 17.15
N PHE A 700 22.41 30.62 18.39
CA PHE A 700 21.40 31.13 19.35
C PHE A 700 22.06 31.81 20.55
N ARG A 701 21.70 33.05 20.85
CA ARG A 701 22.01 33.72 22.14
C ARG A 701 21.22 33.09 23.30
N GLU A 702 21.67 33.31 24.53
CA GLU A 702 20.95 32.85 25.73
C GLU A 702 19.54 33.45 25.81
N ASN A 703 18.66 32.89 26.63
CA ASN A 703 17.18 32.91 26.48
C ASN A 703 16.68 31.83 25.50
N LEU A 704 17.06 30.58 25.78
CA LEU A 704 16.79 29.41 24.93
C LEU A 704 15.48 28.70 25.29
N ALA A 705 15.05 28.77 26.55
CA ALA A 705 13.82 28.17 27.04
C ALA A 705 12.59 28.98 26.62
N PRO A 706 11.40 28.35 26.49
CA PRO A 706 10.15 29.03 26.12
C PRO A 706 9.50 29.80 27.29
N ASP A 707 10.30 30.38 28.20
CA ASP A 707 9.83 31.07 29.41
C ASP A 707 9.95 32.60 29.28
N LYS A 708 9.16 33.34 30.07
CA LYS A 708 9.25 34.81 30.17
C LYS A 708 10.35 35.22 31.16
N GLY A 709 11.37 35.95 30.68
CA GLY A 709 12.32 36.64 31.56
C GLY A 709 13.56 37.18 30.84
N ALA A 710 14.11 38.28 31.35
CA ALA A 710 15.39 38.83 30.91
C ALA A 710 16.54 37.90 31.32
N VAL A 711 17.19 37.27 30.35
CA VAL A 711 18.49 36.63 30.50
C VAL A 711 19.47 37.30 29.54
N ARG A 712 20.74 37.40 29.93
CA ARG A 712 21.79 38.15 29.22
C ARG A 712 21.73 37.99 27.69
N GLY A 713 21.56 39.11 26.99
CA GLY A 713 21.93 39.25 25.58
C GLY A 713 20.86 38.96 24.52
N CYS A 714 19.70 38.39 24.86
CA CYS A 714 18.56 38.33 23.93
C CYS A 714 17.55 39.44 24.27
N PRO A 715 17.19 40.32 23.32
CA PRO A 715 16.18 41.34 23.56
C PRO A 715 14.86 40.68 24.01
N GLU A 716 14.15 41.32 24.94
CA GLU A 716 12.75 40.99 25.23
C GLU A 716 11.85 41.43 24.07
N ARG A 717 10.63 40.89 24.01
CA ARG A 717 9.66 41.25 22.98
C ARG A 717 9.44 42.76 22.92
N SER A 718 9.54 43.32 21.72
CA SER A 718 9.29 44.74 21.44
C SER A 718 8.32 44.91 20.28
N SER A 719 7.67 46.08 20.19
CA SER A 719 6.80 46.44 19.06
C SER A 719 7.52 46.42 17.70
N ALA A 720 8.85 46.55 17.70
CA ALA A 720 9.68 46.39 16.51
C ALA A 720 9.64 44.96 15.95
N TRP A 721 9.36 43.94 16.77
CA TRP A 721 9.26 42.54 16.34
C TRP A 721 8.00 42.30 15.53
N ASP A 722 6.88 42.80 16.05
CA ASP A 722 5.59 42.69 15.38
C ASP A 722 5.67 43.41 14.02
N SER A 723 6.32 44.58 13.95
CA SER A 723 6.51 45.29 12.67
C SER A 723 7.46 44.59 11.69
N ALA A 724 8.51 43.91 12.17
CA ALA A 724 9.51 43.26 11.32
C ALA A 724 9.03 41.91 10.77
N TYR A 725 8.16 41.20 11.51
CA TYR A 725 7.74 39.84 11.18
C TYR A 725 6.23 39.73 11.01
N ALA A 726 5.48 39.79 12.13
CA ALA A 726 4.06 39.47 12.20
C ALA A 726 3.14 40.46 11.47
N GLY A 727 3.60 41.68 11.22
CA GLY A 727 2.88 42.78 10.57
C GLY A 727 3.20 42.93 9.07
N THR A 728 4.10 42.11 8.52
CA THR A 728 4.45 42.19 7.09
C THR A 728 3.40 41.49 6.24
N SER A 729 2.95 42.12 5.15
CA SER A 729 1.94 41.55 4.24
C SER A 729 2.37 40.20 3.64
N GLN A 730 3.67 40.01 3.48
CA GLN A 730 4.33 38.82 2.99
C GLN A 730 4.21 37.63 3.95
N VAL A 731 4.62 37.79 5.22
CA VAL A 731 4.48 36.72 6.23
C VAL A 731 2.99 36.43 6.49
N CYS A 732 2.14 37.45 6.53
CA CYS A 732 0.69 37.27 6.63
C CYS A 732 0.09 36.49 5.46
N ARG A 733 0.66 36.60 4.25
CA ARG A 733 0.26 35.79 3.10
C ARG A 733 0.72 34.34 3.28
N TRP A 734 1.99 34.13 3.61
CA TRP A 734 2.57 32.81 3.85
C TRP A 734 1.88 32.05 4.99
N LEU A 735 1.51 32.70 6.10
CA LEU A 735 0.72 32.07 7.17
C LEU A 735 -0.69 31.65 6.76
N ARG A 736 -1.23 32.24 5.69
CA ARG A 736 -2.56 31.89 5.15
C ARG A 736 -2.51 30.80 4.08
N ASP A 737 -1.33 30.49 3.58
CA ASP A 737 -1.10 29.57 2.46
C ASP A 737 -0.32 28.35 2.99
N PRO A 738 -0.79 27.09 2.78
CA PRO A 738 -0.07 25.91 3.26
C PRO A 738 1.15 25.55 2.39
N THR A 739 1.40 26.25 1.28
CA THR A 739 2.53 25.99 0.40
C THR A 739 3.85 26.52 0.97
N PRO A 740 5.00 25.96 0.52
CA PRO A 740 6.31 26.51 0.85
C PRO A 740 6.46 27.97 0.46
N TRP A 741 7.39 28.66 1.12
CA TRP A 741 7.70 30.05 0.84
C TRP A 741 8.12 30.26 -0.63
N SER A 742 8.98 29.40 -1.15
CA SER A 742 9.36 29.35 -2.57
C SER A 742 9.36 27.91 -3.11
N ASN A 743 9.01 27.77 -4.39
CA ASN A 743 8.90 26.48 -5.06
C ASN A 743 10.06 26.29 -6.04
N TYR A 744 10.93 25.31 -5.76
CA TYR A 744 11.95 24.86 -6.70
C TYR A 744 11.36 23.82 -7.65
N VAL A 745 11.19 24.20 -8.92
CA VAL A 745 10.65 23.32 -9.95
C VAL A 745 11.80 22.52 -10.60
N PRO A 746 11.77 21.18 -10.54
CA PRO A 746 12.79 20.37 -11.19
C PRO A 746 12.83 20.61 -12.70
N PRO A 747 14.01 20.54 -13.35
CA PRO A 747 14.12 20.68 -14.80
C PRO A 747 13.28 19.60 -15.52
N SER A 748 12.38 20.01 -16.42
CA SER A 748 11.43 19.11 -17.10
C SER A 748 12.05 18.21 -18.18
N ARG A 749 13.34 18.38 -18.51
CA ARG A 749 14.02 17.55 -19.51
C ARG A 749 14.69 16.36 -18.83
N VAL A 750 14.06 15.19 -18.94
CA VAL A 750 14.77 13.92 -18.79
C VAL A 750 15.85 13.89 -19.87
N VAL A 751 17.11 13.85 -19.47
CA VAL A 751 18.21 13.68 -20.42
C VAL A 751 18.05 12.29 -21.02
N GLY A 752 17.78 12.23 -22.33
CA GLY A 752 17.63 10.97 -23.03
C GLY A 752 18.96 10.22 -23.17
N PRO A 753 18.92 8.92 -23.51
CA PRO A 753 20.14 8.09 -23.64
C PRO A 753 21.12 8.55 -24.74
N GLY A 754 20.74 9.52 -25.57
CA GLY A 754 21.64 10.17 -26.52
C GLY A 754 22.09 9.24 -27.66
N PRO A 755 23.24 9.53 -28.32
CA PRO A 755 23.69 8.77 -29.48
C PRO A 755 24.10 7.33 -29.15
N VAL A 756 24.52 7.06 -27.91
CA VAL A 756 24.92 5.72 -27.44
C VAL A 756 23.79 4.70 -27.57
N LEU A 757 22.52 5.15 -27.51
CA LEU A 757 21.36 4.28 -27.74
C LEU A 757 21.41 3.57 -29.10
N GLY A 758 21.78 4.29 -30.17
CA GLY A 758 21.82 3.72 -31.52
C GLY A 758 22.83 2.58 -31.64
N GLU A 759 23.98 2.73 -30.99
CA GLU A 759 25.02 1.70 -30.94
C GLU A 759 24.59 0.49 -30.12
N LEU A 760 23.92 0.69 -28.97
CA LEU A 760 23.35 -0.41 -28.17
C LEU A 760 22.27 -1.18 -28.93
N VAL A 761 21.38 -0.48 -29.64
CA VAL A 761 20.34 -1.09 -30.48
C VAL A 761 20.97 -1.90 -31.60
N ALA A 762 21.97 -1.35 -32.30
CA ALA A 762 22.70 -2.05 -33.35
C ALA A 762 23.44 -3.29 -32.82
N ALA A 763 24.09 -3.19 -31.66
CA ALA A 763 24.75 -4.32 -31.02
C ALA A 763 23.75 -5.45 -30.69
N SER A 764 22.59 -5.11 -30.10
CA SER A 764 21.53 -6.08 -29.81
C SER A 764 20.97 -6.74 -31.08
N GLN A 765 20.76 -5.98 -32.16
CA GLN A 765 20.27 -6.50 -33.45
C GLN A 765 21.28 -7.44 -34.12
N ASN A 766 22.57 -7.19 -33.93
CA ASN A 766 23.66 -8.05 -34.43
C ASN A 766 23.99 -9.23 -33.51
N ASN A 767 23.14 -9.53 -32.52
CA ASN A 767 23.32 -10.62 -31.54
C ASN A 767 24.65 -10.51 -30.76
N ALA A 768 25.06 -9.30 -30.41
CA ALA A 768 26.19 -9.07 -29.51
C ALA A 768 25.95 -9.75 -28.15
N ARG A 769 27.01 -10.24 -27.52
CA ARG A 769 26.97 -10.77 -26.15
C ARG A 769 26.98 -9.62 -25.17
N VAL A 770 25.79 -9.31 -24.65
CA VAL A 770 25.57 -8.24 -23.69
C VAL A 770 25.59 -8.81 -22.26
N VAL A 771 26.39 -8.21 -21.39
CA VAL A 771 26.35 -8.46 -19.94
C VAL A 771 25.94 -7.16 -19.24
N LEU A 772 24.95 -7.26 -18.36
CA LEU A 772 24.47 -6.15 -17.55
C LEU A 772 24.90 -6.38 -16.09
N LEU A 773 25.75 -5.49 -15.58
CA LEU A 773 26.15 -5.42 -14.18
C LEU A 773 25.18 -4.51 -13.44
N ALA A 774 24.44 -5.06 -12.48
CA ALA A 774 23.49 -4.30 -11.67
C ALA A 774 24.00 -4.16 -10.23
N GLY A 775 24.45 -2.97 -9.87
CA GLY A 775 24.77 -2.62 -8.48
C GLY A 775 23.54 -2.23 -7.67
N SER A 776 23.74 -1.52 -6.56
CA SER A 776 22.64 -1.08 -5.68
C SER A 776 21.56 -0.30 -6.43
N LEU A 777 20.28 -0.67 -6.21
CA LEU A 777 19.12 -0.02 -6.82
C LEU A 777 18.22 0.59 -5.74
N GLY A 778 17.59 1.72 -6.05
CA GLY A 778 16.82 2.50 -5.07
C GLY A 778 15.37 2.02 -4.87
N SER A 779 14.86 1.16 -5.75
CA SER A 779 13.49 0.67 -5.66
C SER A 779 13.25 -0.63 -6.41
N THR A 780 12.18 -1.32 -6.05
CA THR A 780 11.66 -2.47 -6.80
C THR A 780 11.29 -2.10 -8.24
N GLY A 781 10.84 -0.86 -8.48
CA GLY A 781 10.57 -0.36 -9.83
C GLY A 781 11.82 -0.33 -10.70
N ASP A 782 12.96 0.09 -10.14
CA ASP A 782 14.25 0.10 -10.85
C ASP A 782 14.70 -1.32 -11.20
N ALA A 783 14.53 -2.28 -10.29
CA ALA A 783 14.83 -3.69 -10.57
C ALA A 783 13.98 -4.23 -11.73
N LEU A 784 12.69 -3.92 -11.78
CA LEU A 784 11.81 -4.30 -12.89
C LEU A 784 12.22 -3.63 -14.21
N LEU A 785 12.69 -2.38 -14.18
CA LEU A 785 13.22 -1.69 -15.36
C LEU A 785 14.51 -2.35 -15.86
N VAL A 786 15.42 -2.77 -14.96
CA VAL A 786 16.62 -3.51 -15.36
C VAL A 786 16.26 -4.84 -16.02
N GLU A 787 15.23 -5.53 -15.53
CA GLU A 787 14.74 -6.76 -16.16
C GLU A 787 14.18 -6.51 -17.56
N ASP A 788 13.36 -5.48 -17.76
CA ASP A 788 12.86 -5.08 -19.09
C ASP A 788 14.02 -4.73 -20.04
N ILE A 789 14.99 -3.94 -19.58
CA ILE A 789 16.21 -3.59 -20.34
C ILE A 789 16.98 -4.86 -20.72
N ALA A 790 17.18 -5.78 -19.78
CA ALA A 790 17.90 -7.02 -20.02
C ALA A 790 17.19 -7.90 -21.06
N GLN A 791 15.85 -8.00 -20.99
CA GLN A 791 15.07 -8.75 -21.97
C GLN A 791 15.14 -8.14 -23.37
N ARG A 792 15.09 -6.81 -23.50
CA ARG A 792 15.20 -6.12 -24.81
C ARG A 792 16.59 -6.26 -25.44
N LEU A 793 17.63 -6.24 -24.61
CA LEU A 793 19.01 -6.39 -25.06
C LEU A 793 19.43 -7.86 -25.20
N GLY A 794 18.66 -8.80 -24.66
CA GLY A 794 19.08 -10.21 -24.54
C GLY A 794 20.30 -10.36 -23.64
N ALA A 795 20.40 -9.53 -22.59
CA ALA A 795 21.57 -9.45 -21.73
C ALA A 795 21.56 -10.51 -20.62
N ALA A 796 22.75 -10.96 -20.22
CA ALA A 796 22.94 -11.69 -18.98
C ALA A 796 23.07 -10.71 -17.81
N VAL A 797 22.27 -10.85 -16.77
CA VAL A 797 22.30 -9.94 -15.62
C VAL A 797 23.18 -10.52 -14.50
N PHE A 798 24.25 -9.82 -14.16
CA PHE A 798 25.06 -10.07 -12.97
C PHE A 798 24.67 -9.05 -11.91
N ALA A 799 23.94 -9.52 -10.91
CA ALA A 799 23.31 -8.68 -9.92
C ALA A 799 24.07 -8.70 -8.60
N ASP A 800 24.38 -7.52 -8.06
CA ASP A 800 24.73 -7.34 -6.65
C ASP A 800 23.53 -7.65 -5.76
N ILE A 801 23.76 -8.16 -4.55
CA ILE A 801 22.67 -8.43 -3.60
C ILE A 801 21.78 -7.21 -3.32
N THR A 802 22.34 -6.00 -3.28
CA THR A 802 21.60 -4.75 -3.03
C THR A 802 20.85 -4.20 -4.24
N SER A 803 20.94 -4.88 -5.39
CA SER A 803 20.10 -4.56 -6.55
C SER A 803 18.66 -5.08 -6.39
N GLY A 804 18.44 -6.07 -5.51
CA GLY A 804 17.18 -6.81 -5.43
C GLY A 804 16.93 -7.79 -6.59
N LEU A 805 17.83 -7.85 -7.58
CA LEU A 805 17.69 -8.72 -8.76
C LEU A 805 18.14 -10.16 -8.51
N ARG A 806 18.92 -10.44 -7.46
CA ARG A 806 19.39 -11.81 -7.15
C ARG A 806 18.30 -12.83 -6.90
N GLN A 807 17.09 -12.36 -6.62
CA GLN A 807 15.90 -13.20 -6.44
C GLN A 807 14.97 -13.19 -7.68
N ARG A 808 15.41 -12.57 -8.79
CA ARG A 808 14.67 -12.49 -10.05
C ARG A 808 15.17 -13.51 -11.06
N ALA A 809 14.24 -14.03 -11.87
CA ALA A 809 14.54 -15.05 -12.88
C ALA A 809 15.44 -14.56 -14.03
N CYS A 810 15.59 -13.24 -14.22
CA CYS A 810 16.46 -12.66 -15.25
C CYS A 810 17.96 -12.71 -14.92
N THR A 811 18.30 -13.09 -13.70
CA THR A 811 19.66 -13.03 -13.15
C THR A 811 20.43 -14.33 -13.35
N VAL A 812 21.73 -14.21 -13.57
CA VAL A 812 22.68 -15.31 -13.42
C VAL A 812 23.04 -15.41 -11.94
N HIS A 813 22.27 -16.19 -11.18
CA HIS A 813 22.25 -16.17 -9.71
C HIS A 813 23.62 -16.38 -9.05
N TYR A 814 24.41 -17.30 -9.61
CA TYR A 814 25.73 -17.66 -9.09
C TYR A 814 26.86 -17.14 -10.01
N ALA A 815 26.67 -15.95 -10.62
CA ALA A 815 27.66 -15.35 -11.52
C ALA A 815 29.05 -15.27 -10.88
N ASP A 816 29.12 -14.88 -9.61
CA ASP A 816 30.39 -14.82 -8.88
C ASP A 816 31.08 -16.20 -8.78
N GLN A 817 30.34 -17.26 -8.43
CA GLN A 817 30.86 -18.62 -8.35
C GLN A 817 31.26 -19.16 -9.72
N LEU A 818 30.46 -18.88 -10.75
CA LEU A 818 30.75 -19.30 -12.12
C LEU A 818 32.08 -18.70 -12.63
N LEU A 819 32.39 -17.47 -12.25
CA LEU A 819 33.64 -16.81 -12.62
C LEU A 819 34.89 -17.37 -11.92
N HIS A 820 34.76 -18.31 -10.97
CA HIS A 820 35.90 -19.12 -10.52
C HIS A 820 36.38 -20.10 -11.59
N CYS A 821 35.52 -20.46 -12.55
CA CYS A 821 35.91 -21.31 -13.66
C CYS A 821 36.84 -20.52 -14.59
N PRO A 822 38.10 -20.97 -14.82
CA PRO A 822 39.04 -20.25 -15.70
C PRO A 822 38.51 -20.08 -17.14
N LEU A 823 37.60 -20.94 -17.58
CA LEU A 823 36.97 -20.86 -18.90
C LEU A 823 35.92 -19.74 -19.00
N LEU A 824 35.42 -19.26 -17.86
CA LEU A 824 34.42 -18.18 -17.79
C LEU A 824 35.04 -16.84 -17.35
N ALA A 825 36.32 -16.83 -16.94
CA ALA A 825 37.03 -15.63 -16.56
C ALA A 825 37.48 -14.83 -17.80
N GLY A 826 36.84 -13.67 -18.04
CA GLY A 826 37.31 -12.58 -18.92
C GLY A 826 37.53 -12.94 -20.39
N ASP A 827 38.79 -13.15 -20.77
CA ASP A 827 39.28 -13.16 -22.16
C ASP A 827 38.67 -14.24 -23.05
N LEU A 828 38.32 -15.39 -22.46
CA LEU A 828 37.77 -16.54 -23.19
C LEU A 828 36.28 -16.42 -23.46
N LEU A 829 35.57 -15.64 -22.65
CA LEU A 829 34.12 -15.53 -22.71
C LEU A 829 33.65 -14.54 -23.79
N GLN A 830 34.57 -13.65 -24.22
CA GLN A 830 34.40 -12.58 -25.21
C GLN A 830 33.08 -11.83 -25.02
N VAL A 831 33.07 -10.78 -24.20
CA VAL A 831 31.89 -9.92 -24.03
C VAL A 831 31.96 -8.79 -25.05
N ASP A 832 30.88 -8.55 -25.79
CA ASP A 832 30.86 -7.48 -26.81
C ASP A 832 30.44 -6.14 -26.19
N VAL A 833 29.46 -6.17 -25.28
CA VAL A 833 28.92 -5.01 -24.59
C VAL A 833 28.76 -5.27 -23.09
N LEU A 834 29.28 -4.37 -22.26
CA LEU A 834 29.08 -4.35 -20.82
C LEU A 834 28.25 -3.13 -20.44
N ILE A 835 27.17 -3.32 -19.67
CA ILE A 835 26.32 -2.21 -19.21
C ILE A 835 26.33 -2.21 -17.68
N HIS A 836 26.69 -1.10 -17.06
CA HIS A 836 26.69 -0.95 -15.60
C HIS A 836 25.61 0.03 -15.15
N VAL A 837 24.65 -0.47 -14.39
CA VAL A 837 23.54 0.28 -13.78
C VAL A 837 23.60 0.23 -12.25
N GLY A 838 22.94 1.18 -11.58
CA GLY A 838 22.89 1.23 -10.12
C GLY A 838 24.21 1.64 -9.47
N GLY A 839 24.38 1.39 -8.18
CA GLY A 839 25.57 1.74 -7.39
C GLY A 839 26.80 0.85 -7.62
N PRO A 840 27.79 0.87 -6.70
CA PRO A 840 28.95 -0.01 -6.75
C PRO A 840 28.57 -1.49 -6.53
N LEU A 841 29.43 -2.40 -7.00
CA LEU A 841 29.33 -3.86 -6.80
C LEU A 841 30.12 -4.29 -5.56
N CYS A 842 29.59 -5.24 -4.78
CA CYS A 842 30.24 -5.81 -3.61
C CYS A 842 31.31 -6.84 -3.97
N SER A 843 31.07 -7.64 -5.01
CA SER A 843 32.01 -8.68 -5.44
C SER A 843 33.27 -8.09 -6.11
N ALA A 844 34.43 -8.41 -5.56
CA ALA A 844 35.72 -8.11 -6.17
C ALA A 844 35.91 -8.88 -7.50
N ARG A 845 35.30 -10.05 -7.65
CA ARG A 845 35.41 -10.89 -8.85
C ARG A 845 34.57 -10.36 -9.99
N LEU A 846 33.35 -9.86 -9.72
CA LEU A 846 32.55 -9.16 -10.72
C LEU A 846 33.26 -7.88 -11.22
N ASN A 847 33.88 -7.12 -10.31
CA ASN A 847 34.71 -5.97 -10.68
C ASN A 847 35.94 -6.40 -11.52
N GLY A 848 36.64 -7.48 -11.12
CA GLY A 848 37.76 -8.03 -11.89
C GLY A 848 37.35 -8.57 -13.26
N PHE A 849 36.13 -9.12 -13.39
CA PHE A 849 35.54 -9.51 -14.66
C PHE A 849 35.26 -8.29 -15.54
N ALA A 850 34.65 -7.23 -15.00
CA ALA A 850 34.40 -5.99 -15.74
C ALA A 850 35.70 -5.40 -16.33
N LYS A 851 36.80 -5.52 -15.58
CA LYS A 851 38.14 -5.10 -16.00
C LYS A 851 38.75 -5.98 -17.09
N SER A 852 38.61 -7.30 -16.98
CA SER A 852 39.24 -8.26 -17.90
C SER A 852 38.40 -8.61 -19.13
N ALA A 853 37.09 -8.36 -19.12
CA ALA A 853 36.18 -8.74 -20.20
C ALA A 853 36.49 -8.12 -21.57
N ALA A 854 37.35 -7.09 -21.63
CA ALA A 854 37.81 -6.41 -22.84
C ALA A 854 36.67 -6.01 -23.81
N ALA A 855 35.52 -5.62 -23.26
CA ALA A 855 34.33 -5.30 -24.06
C ALA A 855 34.58 -4.08 -24.95
N ASN A 856 34.15 -4.17 -26.21
CA ASN A 856 34.26 -3.06 -27.17
C ASN A 856 33.49 -1.83 -26.69
N MET A 857 32.39 -2.06 -25.97
CA MET A 857 31.56 -1.02 -25.39
C MET A 857 31.29 -1.32 -23.92
N HIS A 858 31.70 -0.41 -23.03
CA HIS A 858 31.35 -0.42 -21.62
C HIS A 858 30.55 0.84 -21.30
N VAL A 859 29.24 0.68 -21.12
CA VAL A 859 28.29 1.78 -20.91
C VAL A 859 27.93 1.91 -19.45
N ARG A 860 28.20 3.07 -18.87
CA ARG A 860 27.69 3.46 -17.55
C ARG A 860 26.39 4.23 -17.70
N VAL A 861 25.30 3.73 -17.14
CA VAL A 861 23.99 4.41 -17.13
C VAL A 861 23.73 5.01 -15.75
N ALA A 862 23.73 6.34 -15.65
CA ALA A 862 23.43 7.07 -14.42
C ALA A 862 23.10 8.53 -14.71
N GLN A 863 22.03 9.06 -14.13
CA GLN A 863 21.65 10.47 -14.29
C GLN A 863 22.62 11.42 -13.58
N ALA A 864 23.06 11.07 -12.37
CA ALA A 864 23.97 11.89 -11.59
C ALA A 864 25.40 11.90 -12.17
N PRO A 865 26.14 13.03 -12.06
CA PRO A 865 27.47 13.21 -12.68
C PRO A 865 28.63 12.44 -11.99
N GLY A 866 28.33 11.40 -11.21
CA GLY A 866 29.32 10.63 -10.46
C GLY A 866 30.03 9.54 -11.29
N ARG A 867 31.32 9.32 -11.00
CA ARG A 867 32.10 8.22 -11.59
C ARG A 867 32.03 6.98 -10.70
N TYR A 868 31.18 6.02 -11.10
CA TYR A 868 31.07 4.71 -10.45
C TYR A 868 31.83 3.64 -11.25
N ASP A 869 33.13 3.87 -11.40
CA ASP A 869 34.03 3.04 -12.21
C ASP A 869 35.45 3.17 -11.67
N GLN A 870 35.77 2.31 -10.69
CA GLN A 870 37.01 2.35 -9.93
C GLN A 870 38.25 1.99 -10.78
N ASP A 871 38.05 1.21 -11.84
CA ASP A 871 39.12 0.75 -12.73
C ASP A 871 39.22 1.62 -14.01
N HIS A 872 38.35 2.62 -14.16
CA HIS A 872 38.31 3.56 -15.29
C HIS A 872 38.13 2.86 -16.65
N MET A 873 37.30 1.83 -16.67
CA MET A 873 37.05 0.98 -17.83
C MET A 873 35.84 1.41 -18.67
N ALA A 874 34.94 2.26 -18.15
CA ALA A 874 33.77 2.71 -18.87
C ALA A 874 34.19 3.56 -20.08
N THR A 875 33.73 3.17 -21.27
CA THR A 875 34.02 3.89 -22.53
C THR A 875 32.91 4.88 -22.88
N HIS A 876 31.70 4.67 -22.35
CA HIS A 876 30.54 5.51 -22.62
C HIS A 876 29.81 5.85 -21.31
N HIS A 877 29.44 7.12 -21.14
CA HIS A 877 28.58 7.57 -20.05
C HIS A 877 27.24 8.02 -20.63
N MET A 878 26.18 7.37 -20.17
CA MET A 878 24.81 7.62 -20.59
C MET A 878 24.06 8.32 -19.44
N PRO A 879 23.94 9.66 -19.47
CA PRO A 879 23.29 10.41 -18.41
C PRO A 879 21.77 10.34 -18.54
N CYS A 880 21.16 9.22 -18.17
CA CYS A 880 19.70 9.06 -18.18
C CYS A 880 19.22 8.17 -17.02
N THR A 881 17.91 8.17 -16.79
CA THR A 881 17.27 7.22 -15.87
C THR A 881 17.11 5.85 -16.52
N LEU A 882 16.96 4.82 -15.70
CA LEU A 882 16.58 3.48 -16.17
C LEU A 882 15.24 3.51 -16.92
N GLN A 883 14.30 4.32 -16.45
CA GLN A 883 13.01 4.49 -17.12
C GLN A 883 13.18 5.05 -18.54
N ALA A 884 13.97 6.12 -18.70
CA ALA A 884 14.21 6.72 -20.01
C ALA A 884 14.91 5.75 -20.97
N LEU A 885 15.84 4.93 -20.46
CA LEU A 885 16.48 3.89 -21.27
C LEU A 885 15.49 2.79 -21.70
N ALA A 886 14.68 2.29 -20.78
CA ALA A 886 13.66 1.27 -21.08
C ALA A 886 12.63 1.77 -22.10
N GLU A 887 12.13 3.00 -21.94
CA GLU A 887 11.22 3.65 -22.88
C GLU A 887 11.87 3.81 -24.26
N ALA A 888 13.11 4.29 -24.33
CA ALA A 888 13.81 4.46 -25.60
C ALA A 888 14.11 3.13 -26.32
N LEU A 889 14.46 2.07 -25.59
CA LEU A 889 14.63 0.72 -26.17
C LEU A 889 13.29 0.15 -26.66
N THR A 890 12.18 0.52 -26.02
CA THR A 890 10.83 0.18 -26.46
C THR A 890 10.49 0.87 -27.77
N GLU A 891 10.74 2.18 -27.86
CA GLU A 891 10.52 2.97 -29.07
C GLU A 891 11.40 2.52 -30.25
N ALA A 892 12.61 2.03 -29.97
CA ALA A 892 13.49 1.43 -30.96
C ALA A 892 12.99 0.09 -31.53
N GLY A 893 11.90 -0.47 -31.00
CA GLY A 893 11.25 -1.67 -31.53
C GLY A 893 12.01 -2.97 -31.30
N LEU A 894 12.87 -3.03 -30.28
CA LEU A 894 13.56 -4.28 -29.92
C LEU A 894 12.58 -5.31 -29.35
N PRO A 895 12.55 -6.55 -29.85
CA PRO A 895 11.70 -7.60 -29.31
C PRO A 895 12.19 -8.05 -27.93
N LEU A 896 11.27 -8.53 -27.08
CA LEU A 896 11.64 -9.16 -25.83
C LEU A 896 12.28 -10.53 -26.09
N ARG A 897 13.43 -10.76 -25.48
CA ARG A 897 14.19 -12.03 -25.51
C ARG A 897 14.22 -12.64 -24.12
N GLN A 898 14.56 -13.93 -24.05
CA GLN A 898 14.81 -14.60 -22.78
C GLN A 898 16.05 -14.02 -22.11
N ALA A 899 15.89 -13.54 -20.88
CA ALA A 899 16.98 -13.17 -19.98
C ALA A 899 16.90 -14.07 -18.71
N PRO A 900 18.02 -14.64 -18.24
CA PRO A 900 19.32 -14.64 -18.91
C PRO A 900 19.27 -15.53 -20.16
N PRO A 901 20.17 -15.33 -21.14
CA PRO A 901 20.25 -16.19 -22.32
C PRO A 901 20.42 -17.68 -21.95
N PRO A 902 19.94 -18.63 -22.77
CA PRO A 902 19.94 -20.07 -22.44
C PRO A 902 21.30 -20.68 -22.07
N PHE A 903 22.40 -20.09 -22.55
CA PHE A 903 23.77 -20.47 -22.16
C PHE A 903 24.01 -20.19 -20.67
N TRP A 904 23.77 -18.95 -20.24
CA TRP A 904 23.96 -18.50 -18.87
C TRP A 904 22.98 -19.14 -17.90
N LYS A 905 21.73 -19.34 -18.34
CA LYS A 905 20.74 -20.03 -17.51
C LYS A 905 21.21 -21.44 -17.13
N ARG A 906 21.66 -22.24 -18.10
CA ARG A 906 22.15 -23.61 -17.85
C ARG A 906 23.35 -23.64 -16.90
N LEU A 907 24.28 -22.70 -17.02
CA LEU A 907 25.41 -22.60 -16.10
C LEU A 907 24.96 -22.21 -14.68
N SER A 908 24.05 -21.25 -14.58
CA SER A 908 23.49 -20.86 -13.28
C SER A 908 22.74 -22.00 -12.61
N ASP A 909 21.94 -22.76 -13.37
CA ASP A 909 21.21 -23.94 -12.87
C ASP A 909 22.20 -25.01 -12.38
N ALA A 910 23.25 -25.32 -13.15
CA ALA A 910 24.27 -26.29 -12.76
C ALA A 910 25.04 -25.88 -11.49
N ALA A 911 25.34 -24.58 -11.34
CA ALA A 911 25.93 -24.06 -10.10
C ALA A 911 24.97 -24.20 -8.91
N ALA A 912 23.67 -23.95 -9.11
CA ALA A 912 22.65 -24.13 -8.09
C ALA A 912 22.56 -25.59 -7.63
N GLU A 913 22.46 -26.53 -8.58
CA GLU A 913 22.41 -27.96 -8.32
C GLU A 913 23.64 -28.47 -7.56
N ALA A 914 24.81 -27.88 -7.82
CA ALA A 914 26.05 -28.23 -7.13
C ALA A 914 26.11 -27.64 -5.71
N LEU A 915 25.60 -26.42 -5.48
CA LEU A 915 25.72 -25.72 -4.19
C LEU A 915 24.63 -26.09 -3.18
N GLU A 916 23.39 -26.28 -3.63
CA GLU A 916 22.23 -26.50 -2.75
C GLU A 916 22.41 -27.71 -1.79
N PRO A 917 22.90 -28.89 -2.24
CA PRO A 917 23.10 -30.02 -1.33
C PRO A 917 24.12 -29.73 -0.23
N TYR A 918 25.20 -28.99 -0.54
CA TYR A 918 26.21 -28.66 0.47
C TYR A 918 25.68 -27.68 1.51
N LEU A 919 24.91 -26.67 1.08
CA LEU A 919 24.31 -25.69 2.00
C LEU A 919 23.17 -26.30 2.83
N MET A 920 22.44 -27.29 2.32
CA MET A 920 21.28 -27.88 2.99
C MET A 920 21.59 -29.16 3.79
N GLN A 921 22.63 -29.91 3.43
CA GLN A 921 22.98 -31.19 4.07
C GLN A 921 24.19 -31.09 5.00
N SER A 922 24.91 -29.97 5.03
CA SER A 922 25.98 -29.80 6.01
C SER A 922 25.37 -29.80 7.42
N GLN A 923 25.84 -30.71 8.29
CA GLN A 923 25.52 -30.67 9.72
C GLN A 923 26.19 -29.48 10.44
N ASP A 924 27.08 -28.78 9.73
CA ASP A 924 27.85 -27.66 10.25
C ASP A 924 27.03 -26.35 10.20
N PHE A 925 26.87 -25.71 11.36
CA PHE A 925 26.25 -24.40 11.48
C PHE A 925 27.27 -23.30 11.13
N THR A 926 27.22 -22.81 9.89
CA THR A 926 28.24 -21.91 9.31
C THR A 926 27.66 -20.57 8.84
N GLU A 927 28.50 -19.56 8.60
CA GLU A 927 28.06 -18.24 8.09
C GLU A 927 27.35 -18.34 6.72
N PRO A 928 27.85 -19.12 5.74
CA PRO A 928 27.14 -19.36 4.48
C PRO A 928 25.75 -19.97 4.67
N PHE A 929 25.61 -20.91 5.62
CA PHE A 929 24.31 -21.48 5.96
C PHE A 929 23.35 -20.40 6.48
N VAL A 930 23.80 -19.53 7.39
CA VAL A 930 22.98 -18.44 7.94
C VAL A 930 22.52 -17.49 6.83
N ALA A 931 23.42 -17.05 5.94
CA ALA A 931 23.06 -16.19 4.81
C ALA A 931 22.03 -16.85 3.88
N HIS A 932 22.24 -18.12 3.52
CA HIS A 932 21.33 -18.89 2.70
C HIS A 932 19.95 -19.05 3.39
N ALA A 933 19.93 -19.43 4.66
CA ALA A 933 18.72 -19.62 5.46
C ALA A 933 17.94 -18.31 5.65
N VAL A 934 18.60 -17.19 5.92
CA VAL A 934 17.96 -15.86 6.02
C VAL A 934 17.25 -15.52 4.71
N SER A 935 17.94 -15.65 3.57
CA SER A 935 17.35 -15.34 2.26
C SER A 935 16.17 -16.25 1.89
N ARG A 936 16.20 -17.50 2.36
CA ARG A 936 15.16 -18.52 2.10
C ARG A 936 13.93 -18.37 3.00
N LEU A 937 14.13 -18.01 4.27
CA LEU A 937 13.09 -17.94 5.29
C LEU A 937 12.50 -16.53 5.45
N LEU A 938 13.16 -15.49 4.91
CA LEU A 938 12.61 -14.14 4.89
C LEU A 938 11.20 -14.15 4.29
N ARG A 939 10.23 -13.59 5.01
CA ARG A 939 8.84 -13.57 4.54
C ARG A 939 8.72 -12.78 3.22
N PRO A 940 7.78 -13.15 2.32
CA PRO A 940 7.49 -12.35 1.14
C PRO A 940 7.19 -10.89 1.50
N GLY A 941 7.87 -9.95 0.82
CA GLY A 941 7.78 -8.52 1.11
C GLY A 941 8.52 -8.06 2.37
N GLY A 942 9.25 -8.95 3.06
CA GLY A 942 10.08 -8.59 4.20
C GLY A 942 11.28 -7.73 3.80
N HIS A 943 11.65 -6.80 4.68
CA HIS A 943 12.82 -5.94 4.48
C HIS A 943 14.08 -6.58 5.06
N LEU A 944 15.19 -6.45 4.33
CA LEU A 944 16.50 -6.94 4.74
C LEU A 944 17.51 -5.79 4.72
N GLN A 945 18.11 -5.52 5.87
CA GLN A 945 19.30 -4.68 6.04
C GLN A 945 20.50 -5.60 6.22
N ILE A 946 21.60 -5.27 5.55
CA ILE A 946 22.82 -6.09 5.53
C ILE A 946 24.00 -5.25 6.00
N SER A 947 24.73 -5.75 7.00
CA SER A 947 25.98 -5.14 7.45
C SER A 947 27.09 -5.30 6.41
N SER A 948 28.06 -4.38 6.45
CA SER A 948 29.34 -4.49 5.74
C SER A 948 30.14 -5.73 6.17
N SER A 949 31.32 -5.94 5.59
CA SER A 949 32.19 -7.10 5.87
C SER A 949 31.64 -8.43 5.30
N MET A 950 31.70 -9.54 6.04
CA MET A 950 31.28 -10.87 5.56
C MET A 950 29.76 -11.01 5.31
N PRO A 951 28.84 -10.50 6.16
CA PRO A 951 27.39 -10.69 5.94
C PRO A 951 26.88 -10.32 4.54
N ILE A 952 27.33 -9.19 3.99
CA ILE A 952 26.96 -8.80 2.62
C ILE A 952 27.59 -9.67 1.55
N ARG A 953 28.79 -10.19 1.78
CA ARG A 953 29.46 -11.10 0.85
C ARG A 953 28.82 -12.48 0.89
N ASP A 954 28.49 -13.00 2.07
CA ASP A 954 27.84 -14.30 2.20
C ASP A 954 26.46 -14.30 1.56
N LEU A 955 25.68 -13.21 1.72
CA LEU A 955 24.44 -13.05 0.97
C LEU A 955 24.70 -12.84 -0.53
N ASP A 956 25.72 -12.08 -0.92
CA ASP A 956 26.16 -11.94 -2.31
C ASP A 956 26.82 -13.22 -2.87
N PHE A 957 27.01 -14.28 -2.11
CA PHE A 957 27.58 -15.53 -2.61
C PHE A 957 26.57 -16.68 -2.55
N PHE A 958 25.77 -16.72 -1.49
CA PHE A 958 24.99 -17.90 -1.12
C PHE A 958 23.50 -17.63 -0.94
N ALA A 959 23.02 -16.39 -1.12
CA ALA A 959 21.59 -16.12 -1.07
C ALA A 959 20.84 -16.96 -2.11
N ARG A 960 19.74 -17.58 -1.66
CA ARG A 960 18.95 -18.48 -2.47
C ARG A 960 18.12 -17.70 -3.51
N PRO A 961 18.09 -18.14 -4.77
CA PRO A 961 17.11 -17.67 -5.75
C PRO A 961 15.67 -17.95 -5.27
N TYR A 962 14.73 -17.02 -5.49
CA TYR A 962 13.32 -17.35 -5.24
C TYR A 962 12.87 -18.44 -6.22
N ALA A 963 12.42 -19.57 -5.68
CA ALA A 963 11.90 -20.68 -6.48
C ALA A 963 10.51 -20.36 -7.08
N ASP A 964 9.73 -19.53 -6.38
CA ASP A 964 8.36 -19.20 -6.74
C ASP A 964 8.24 -17.67 -6.79
N GLY A 965 8.08 -17.07 -7.97
CA GLY A 965 8.24 -15.63 -8.24
C GLY A 965 7.27 -14.65 -7.57
N PHE A 966 6.76 -14.93 -6.35
CA PHE A 966 5.56 -14.39 -5.71
C PHE A 966 5.58 -12.95 -5.19
N SER A 967 6.70 -12.23 -5.30
CA SER A 967 6.78 -10.76 -5.26
C SER A 967 8.23 -10.37 -5.52
N PRO A 968 8.52 -9.28 -6.24
CA PRO A 968 9.87 -8.76 -6.26
C PRO A 968 10.23 -8.31 -4.84
N PRO A 969 11.35 -8.79 -4.26
CA PRO A 969 11.77 -8.31 -2.95
C PRO A 969 12.00 -6.80 -3.02
N VAL A 970 11.73 -6.09 -1.93
CA VAL A 970 12.30 -4.76 -1.74
C VAL A 970 13.82 -4.93 -1.78
N PRO A 971 14.57 -4.19 -2.63
CA PRO A 971 16.01 -4.33 -2.70
C PRO A 971 16.64 -4.31 -1.30
N PRO A 972 17.47 -5.31 -0.95
CA PRO A 972 18.16 -5.31 0.31
C PRO A 972 19.00 -4.05 0.49
N MET A 973 18.96 -3.50 1.69
CA MET A 973 19.60 -2.25 2.03
C MET A 973 20.92 -2.48 2.76
N ALA A 974 21.89 -1.61 2.52
CA ALA A 974 23.17 -1.62 3.22
C ALA A 974 23.80 -0.21 3.23
N ASN A 975 24.75 0.00 4.13
CA ASN A 975 25.58 1.21 4.17
C ASN A 975 26.82 0.98 3.29
N ARG A 976 26.64 1.12 1.97
CA ARG A 976 27.66 0.83 0.96
C ARG A 976 28.28 2.06 0.33
N GLY A 977 27.93 3.25 0.81
CA GLY A 977 28.58 4.49 0.39
C GLY A 977 30.04 4.51 0.82
N ALA A 978 30.29 4.45 2.12
CA ALA A 978 31.62 4.35 2.74
C ALA A 978 31.92 2.96 3.30
N SER A 979 30.93 2.05 3.35
CA SER A 979 31.11 0.67 3.83
C SER A 979 31.54 0.56 5.30
N GLY A 980 31.11 1.51 6.14
CA GLY A 980 31.39 1.53 7.57
C GLY A 980 30.78 0.34 8.32
N ILE A 981 31.40 0.00 9.46
CA ILE A 981 30.86 -0.96 10.44
C ILE A 981 30.07 -0.26 11.56
N ASP A 982 30.13 1.06 11.59
CA ASP A 982 29.48 1.95 12.53
C ASP A 982 28.01 2.21 12.16
N GLY A 983 27.17 2.39 13.18
CA GLY A 983 25.78 2.81 13.00
C GLY A 983 24.87 1.82 12.27
N VAL A 984 25.26 0.55 12.17
CA VAL A 984 24.51 -0.45 11.39
C VAL A 984 23.18 -0.81 12.06
N ILE A 985 23.16 -0.97 13.38
CA ILE A 985 21.94 -1.24 14.14
C ILE A 985 21.04 0.00 14.08
N SER A 986 21.62 1.18 14.27
CA SER A 986 20.92 2.47 14.19
C SER A 986 20.27 2.70 12.82
N THR A 987 20.99 2.38 11.73
CA THR A 987 20.45 2.45 10.37
C THR A 987 19.27 1.50 10.20
N ALA A 988 19.37 0.27 10.69
CA ALA A 988 18.30 -0.72 10.59
C ALA A 988 17.06 -0.30 11.39
N ALA A 989 17.24 0.24 12.60
CA ALA A 989 16.16 0.76 13.44
C ALA A 989 15.46 1.94 12.77
N GLY A 990 16.23 2.90 12.24
CA GLY A 990 15.69 4.05 11.50
C GLY A 990 14.96 3.64 10.22
N PHE A 991 15.48 2.67 9.47
CA PHE A 991 14.81 2.13 8.29
C PHE A 991 13.48 1.47 8.66
N CYS A 992 13.48 0.62 9.69
CA CYS A 992 12.27 -0.05 10.17
C CYS A 992 11.20 0.96 10.62
N ARG A 993 11.62 2.05 11.30
CA ARG A 993 10.74 3.16 11.66
C ARG A 993 10.14 3.86 10.45
N GLY A 994 10.93 4.10 9.40
CA GLY A 994 10.47 4.78 8.19
C GLY A 994 9.63 3.92 7.24
N ALA A 995 9.88 2.61 7.22
CA ALA A 995 9.14 1.66 6.39
C ALA A 995 7.80 1.25 7.02
N GLU A 996 7.65 1.43 8.33
CA GLU A 996 6.51 0.97 9.13
C GLU A 996 6.24 -0.55 9.00
N GLU A 997 7.29 -1.30 8.68
CA GLU A 997 7.25 -2.74 8.38
C GLU A 997 8.43 -3.45 9.06
N ALA A 998 8.21 -4.71 9.45
CA ALA A 998 9.23 -5.46 10.18
C ALA A 998 10.47 -5.72 9.32
N THR A 999 11.65 -5.50 9.89
CA THR A 999 12.92 -5.56 9.18
C THR A 999 13.81 -6.63 9.80
N THR A 1000 14.59 -7.32 8.96
CA THR A 1000 15.68 -8.18 9.42
C THR A 1000 17.01 -7.47 9.17
N LEU A 1001 17.87 -7.40 10.17
CA LEU A 1001 19.27 -7.00 10.04
C LEU A 1001 20.14 -8.26 10.18
N ILE A 1002 21.05 -8.51 9.23
CA ILE A 1002 22.17 -9.45 9.45
C ILE A 1002 23.46 -8.67 9.69
N ILE A 1003 24.15 -8.97 10.78
CA ILE A 1003 25.31 -8.20 11.26
C ILE A 1003 26.38 -9.11 11.86
N GLY A 1004 27.65 -8.74 11.70
CA GLY A 1004 28.77 -9.38 12.39
C GLY A 1004 28.97 -8.84 13.80
N ASP A 1005 29.57 -9.64 14.67
CA ASP A 1005 29.91 -9.30 16.06
C ASP A 1005 30.65 -7.97 16.25
N VAL A 1006 31.75 -7.71 15.52
CA VAL A 1006 32.53 -6.46 15.67
C VAL A 1006 31.69 -5.23 15.30
N SER A 1007 30.89 -5.32 14.23
CA SER A 1007 29.96 -4.25 13.85
C SER A 1007 28.88 -4.03 14.92
N ALA A 1008 28.38 -5.11 15.53
CA ALA A 1008 27.41 -5.01 16.61
C ALA A 1008 28.00 -4.41 17.89
N ILE A 1009 29.27 -4.71 18.21
CA ILE A 1009 30.01 -4.07 19.32
C ILE A 1009 30.18 -2.58 19.04
N HIS A 1010 30.51 -2.20 17.81
CA HIS A 1010 30.72 -0.81 17.44
C HIS A 1010 29.45 0.06 17.60
N ASP A 1011 28.26 -0.52 17.44
CA ASP A 1011 26.96 0.15 17.57
C ASP A 1011 26.12 -0.39 18.73
N LEU A 1012 26.76 -0.96 19.76
CA LEU A 1012 26.09 -1.71 20.83
C LEU A 1012 25.06 -0.90 21.61
N ASN A 1013 25.32 0.40 21.81
CA ASN A 1013 24.40 1.29 22.50
C ASN A 1013 23.09 1.56 21.73
N ALA A 1014 23.06 1.30 20.42
CA ALA A 1014 21.86 1.41 19.60
C ALA A 1014 20.78 0.38 19.97
N LEU A 1015 21.13 -0.68 20.75
CA LEU A 1015 20.13 -1.57 21.34
C LEU A 1015 19.08 -0.80 22.17
N GLN A 1016 19.43 0.37 22.71
CA GLN A 1016 18.47 1.26 23.38
C GLN A 1016 17.32 1.72 22.47
N GLN A 1017 17.56 1.87 21.17
CA GLN A 1017 16.53 2.26 20.18
C GLN A 1017 15.50 1.14 19.97
N LEU A 1018 15.79 -0.07 20.43
CA LEU A 1018 14.93 -1.26 20.34
C LEU A 1018 14.16 -1.52 21.65
N SER A 1019 14.25 -0.60 22.60
CA SER A 1019 13.63 -0.71 23.92
C SER A 1019 12.37 0.15 24.01
N GLY A 1020 11.36 -0.34 24.73
CA GLY A 1020 10.14 0.41 25.04
C GLY A 1020 8.95 0.13 24.11
N PRO A 1021 7.80 0.79 24.36
CA PRO A 1021 6.54 0.47 23.68
C PRO A 1021 6.52 0.88 22.20
N ASP A 1022 7.35 1.85 21.80
CA ASP A 1022 7.45 2.36 20.43
C ASP A 1022 8.62 1.74 19.65
N ALA A 1023 9.24 0.69 20.19
CA ALA A 1023 10.40 0.05 19.58
C ALA A 1023 10.08 -0.52 18.19
N PRO A 1024 10.96 -0.29 17.19
CA PRO A 1024 10.73 -0.79 15.85
C PRO A 1024 10.79 -2.32 15.83
N PRO A 1025 9.95 -2.98 15.02
CA PRO A 1025 9.95 -4.43 14.88
C PRO A 1025 11.16 -4.96 14.07
N LEU A 1026 12.34 -4.89 14.68
CA LEU A 1026 13.62 -5.27 14.10
C LEU A 1026 14.09 -6.64 14.64
N THR A 1027 14.33 -7.60 13.75
CA THR A 1027 15.03 -8.84 14.07
C THR A 1027 16.50 -8.70 13.68
N ILE A 1028 17.41 -8.78 14.64
CA ILE A 1028 18.85 -8.78 14.40
C ILE A 1028 19.33 -10.23 14.41
N VAL A 1029 19.90 -10.69 13.31
CA VAL A 1029 20.65 -11.93 13.19
C VAL A 1029 22.12 -11.60 13.37
N LEU A 1030 22.67 -11.96 14.54
CA LEU A 1030 24.04 -11.66 14.91
C LEU A 1030 24.95 -12.85 14.61
N VAL A 1031 25.80 -12.71 13.59
CA VAL A 1031 26.81 -13.71 13.26
C VAL A 1031 28.07 -13.43 14.09
N ASN A 1032 28.29 -14.25 15.11
CA ASN A 1032 29.42 -14.13 16.02
C ASN A 1032 30.47 -15.21 15.73
N ASN A 1033 31.55 -14.82 15.03
CA ASN A 1033 32.68 -15.67 14.70
C ASN A 1033 33.93 -15.33 15.54
N GLY A 1034 33.79 -14.45 16.54
CA GLY A 1034 34.82 -14.10 17.51
C GLY A 1034 35.80 -13.04 17.03
N GLY A 1035 35.40 -12.19 16.07
CA GLY A 1035 36.22 -11.10 15.55
C GLY A 1035 36.05 -10.78 14.06
N GLY A 1036 37.01 -10.08 13.47
CA GLY A 1036 36.98 -9.67 12.06
C GLY A 1036 37.26 -10.80 11.05
N GLY A 1037 36.32 -11.74 10.86
CA GLY A 1037 36.51 -12.92 9.98
C GLY A 1037 36.88 -12.62 8.51
N ILE A 1038 36.60 -11.41 8.02
CA ILE A 1038 36.99 -10.99 6.65
C ILE A 1038 38.51 -11.05 6.41
N PHE A 1039 39.33 -10.83 7.44
CA PHE A 1039 40.78 -10.78 7.28
C PHE A 1039 41.39 -12.15 6.95
N ASP A 1040 40.66 -13.23 7.21
CA ASP A 1040 41.06 -14.60 6.85
C ASP A 1040 40.97 -14.86 5.33
N PHE A 1041 40.22 -14.02 4.60
CA PHE A 1041 40.12 -14.08 3.13
C PHE A 1041 41.13 -13.18 2.41
N LEU A 1042 41.90 -12.38 3.16
CA LEU A 1042 42.90 -11.46 2.61
C LEU A 1042 44.30 -12.08 2.69
N PRO A 1043 45.27 -11.61 1.87
CA PRO A 1043 46.64 -12.13 1.89
C PRO A 1043 47.32 -12.10 3.28
N ILE A 1044 46.87 -11.20 4.17
CA ILE A 1044 47.36 -11.10 5.55
C ILE A 1044 47.10 -12.37 6.38
N ALA A 1045 46.15 -13.23 5.99
CA ALA A 1045 45.88 -14.52 6.63
C ALA A 1045 47.12 -15.43 6.72
N GLN A 1046 48.10 -15.26 5.82
CA GLN A 1046 49.36 -16.00 5.83
C GLN A 1046 50.32 -15.57 6.94
N HIS A 1047 50.07 -14.42 7.59
CA HIS A 1047 50.90 -13.83 8.63
C HIS A 1047 50.19 -13.87 10.00
N THR A 1048 50.05 -15.09 10.54
CA THR A 1048 49.24 -15.36 11.74
C THR A 1048 49.72 -14.62 13.00
N ASP A 1049 51.01 -14.31 13.10
CA ASP A 1049 51.63 -13.53 14.17
C ASP A 1049 51.14 -12.08 14.22
N VAL A 1050 50.82 -11.52 13.05
CA VAL A 1050 50.32 -10.15 12.88
C VAL A 1050 48.79 -10.12 12.86
N LEU A 1051 48.18 -11.02 12.10
CA LEU A 1051 46.73 -11.10 11.88
C LEU A 1051 45.95 -11.10 13.20
N ARG A 1052 46.24 -12.08 14.07
CA ARG A 1052 45.46 -12.28 15.30
C ARG A 1052 45.58 -11.11 16.27
N LYS A 1053 46.75 -10.46 16.29
CA LYS A 1053 47.05 -9.39 17.24
C LYS A 1053 46.49 -8.03 16.81
N PHE A 1054 46.45 -7.74 15.51
CA PHE A 1054 46.18 -6.40 15.00
C PHE A 1054 44.97 -6.29 14.05
N PHE A 1055 44.46 -7.41 13.54
CA PHE A 1055 43.38 -7.41 12.53
C PHE A 1055 42.14 -8.16 13.00
N SER A 1056 42.30 -9.38 13.53
CA SER A 1056 41.15 -10.21 13.91
C SER A 1056 40.33 -9.65 15.06
N GLU A 1057 40.87 -8.71 15.85
CA GLU A 1057 40.18 -8.06 16.99
C GLU A 1057 39.35 -9.05 17.86
N PRO A 1058 39.99 -10.11 18.40
CA PRO A 1058 39.27 -11.10 19.18
C PRO A 1058 38.65 -10.48 20.44
N HIS A 1059 37.42 -10.87 20.77
CA HIS A 1059 36.69 -10.34 21.93
C HIS A 1059 35.94 -11.43 22.69
N GLU A 1060 35.55 -11.12 23.93
CA GLU A 1060 34.78 -12.00 24.83
C GLU A 1060 33.41 -11.41 25.20
N VAL A 1061 32.86 -10.51 24.38
CA VAL A 1061 31.58 -9.84 24.64
C VAL A 1061 30.43 -10.84 24.76
N ASN A 1062 29.68 -10.75 25.87
CA ASN A 1062 28.45 -11.50 26.06
C ASN A 1062 27.24 -10.69 25.57
N PHE A 1063 26.79 -10.96 24.34
CA PHE A 1063 25.65 -10.27 23.73
C PHE A 1063 24.32 -10.53 24.44
N GLY A 1064 24.15 -11.69 25.07
CA GLY A 1064 22.95 -11.98 25.86
C GLY A 1064 22.81 -11.01 27.05
N ALA A 1065 23.90 -10.82 27.81
CA ALA A 1065 23.94 -9.87 28.91
C ALA A 1065 23.78 -8.41 28.42
N ALA A 1066 24.34 -8.06 27.26
CA ALA A 1066 24.14 -6.75 26.66
C ALA A 1066 22.67 -6.50 26.28
N CYS A 1067 22.01 -7.47 25.62
CA CYS A 1067 20.60 -7.38 25.27
C CYS A 1067 19.72 -7.28 26.52
N GLU A 1068 20.02 -8.05 27.57
CA GLU A 1068 19.34 -7.97 28.86
C GLU A 1068 19.44 -6.57 29.48
N ALA A 1069 20.62 -5.94 29.43
CA ALA A 1069 20.82 -4.59 29.95
C ALA A 1069 19.95 -3.52 29.26
N PHE A 1070 19.59 -3.72 27.98
CA PHE A 1070 18.69 -2.85 27.23
C PHE A 1070 17.24 -3.39 27.16
N GLY A 1071 16.94 -4.53 27.77
CA GLY A 1071 15.60 -5.14 27.73
C GLY A 1071 15.18 -5.68 26.35
N VAL A 1072 16.15 -6.06 25.51
CA VAL A 1072 15.90 -6.63 24.18
C VAL A 1072 15.89 -8.17 24.27
N PRO A 1073 14.85 -8.86 23.76
CA PRO A 1073 14.83 -10.32 23.71
C PRO A 1073 16.02 -10.91 22.94
N TYR A 1074 16.67 -11.93 23.49
CA TYR A 1074 17.84 -12.60 22.92
C TYR A 1074 17.62 -14.12 22.79
N THR A 1075 18.11 -14.74 21.72
CA THR A 1075 18.04 -16.21 21.51
C THR A 1075 19.33 -16.75 20.92
N LEU A 1076 20.20 -17.33 21.74
CA LEU A 1076 21.39 -18.04 21.27
C LEU A 1076 21.00 -19.33 20.55
N CYS A 1077 21.43 -19.48 19.30
CA CYS A 1077 21.29 -20.71 18.52
C CYS A 1077 22.67 -21.36 18.35
N GLN A 1078 22.77 -22.67 18.63
CA GLN A 1078 24.00 -23.45 18.47
C GLN A 1078 23.93 -24.43 17.30
N THR A 1079 22.74 -24.64 16.72
CA THR A 1079 22.52 -25.53 15.58
C THR A 1079 21.72 -24.87 14.47
N ALA A 1080 21.88 -25.38 13.25
CA ALA A 1080 21.10 -24.98 12.08
C ALA A 1080 19.58 -25.05 12.33
N SER A 1081 19.10 -26.14 12.95
CA SER A 1081 17.67 -26.32 13.24
C SER A 1081 17.14 -25.34 14.28
N GLU A 1082 17.93 -25.01 15.31
CA GLU A 1082 17.57 -23.97 16.29
C GLU A 1082 17.43 -22.60 15.62
N PHE A 1083 18.39 -22.25 14.76
CA PHE A 1083 18.36 -20.99 14.02
C PHE A 1083 17.15 -20.90 13.10
N GLU A 1084 16.89 -21.91 12.26
CA GLU A 1084 15.75 -21.91 11.35
C GLU A 1084 14.41 -21.82 12.11
N ALA A 1085 14.31 -22.47 13.27
CA ALA A 1085 13.12 -22.39 14.11
C ALA A 1085 12.97 -20.99 14.75
N ALA A 1086 14.05 -20.42 15.29
CA ALA A 1086 14.03 -19.08 15.91
C ALA A 1086 13.75 -17.98 14.89
N TYR A 1087 14.49 -17.98 13.78
CA TYR A 1087 14.32 -17.02 12.70
C TYR A 1087 12.97 -17.22 12.00
N GLY A 1088 12.56 -18.45 11.68
CA GLY A 1088 11.25 -18.73 11.08
C GLY A 1088 10.08 -18.20 11.92
N ARG A 1089 10.12 -18.36 13.25
CA ARG A 1089 9.12 -17.77 14.17
C ARG A 1089 9.14 -16.24 14.16
N SER A 1090 10.30 -15.61 14.02
CA SER A 1090 10.40 -14.14 13.94
C SER A 1090 9.70 -13.54 12.71
N GLN A 1091 9.48 -14.35 11.67
CA GLN A 1091 8.82 -13.92 10.43
C GLN A 1091 7.29 -13.99 10.49
N TRP A 1092 6.69 -14.48 11.58
CA TRP A 1092 5.24 -14.60 11.75
C TRP A 1092 4.61 -13.31 12.29
N ARG A 1093 3.46 -12.88 11.73
CA ARG A 1093 2.82 -11.59 12.03
C ARG A 1093 2.56 -11.31 13.52
N ASP A 1094 2.20 -12.33 14.30
CA ASP A 1094 1.86 -12.18 15.71
C ASP A 1094 3.10 -12.18 16.64
N ALA A 1095 4.29 -12.44 16.09
CA ALA A 1095 5.56 -12.46 16.82
C ALA A 1095 6.44 -11.22 16.53
N ILE A 1096 5.90 -10.23 15.82
CA ILE A 1096 6.66 -9.08 15.32
C ILE A 1096 6.98 -8.09 16.47
N GLY A 1097 8.21 -8.14 16.96
CA GLY A 1097 8.78 -7.24 17.97
C GLY A 1097 10.31 -7.29 17.93
N PRO A 1098 11.01 -6.32 18.53
CA PRO A 1098 12.48 -6.26 18.51
C PRO A 1098 13.07 -7.50 19.16
N ARG A 1099 14.12 -8.06 18.54
CA ARG A 1099 14.86 -9.22 19.08
C ARG A 1099 16.23 -9.38 18.45
N VAL A 1100 17.11 -10.08 19.16
CA VAL A 1100 18.41 -10.54 18.67
C VAL A 1100 18.42 -12.07 18.68
N ILE A 1101 18.87 -12.66 17.57
CA ILE A 1101 19.09 -14.10 17.38
C ILE A 1101 20.59 -14.29 17.21
#